data_AF-A0A7Y5K7P7-F1
#
_entry.id   AF-A0A7Y5K7P7-F1
#
_cell.length_a   1.000
_cell.length_b   1.000
_cell.length_c   1.000
_cell.angle_alpha   90.00
_cell.angle_beta   90.00
_cell.angle_gamma   90.00
#
_symmetry.space_group_name_H-M   'P 1'
#
loop_
_entity.id
_entity.type
_entity.pdbx_description
1 polymer ?
#
loop_
_entity_poly.entity_id
_entity_poly.type
_entity_poly.pdbx_seq_one_letter_code
_entity_poly.pdbx_strand_id
1 'polypeptide(L)'
;MKPNTVFALLIILVLNSAGMAQFAITIDAQKDAFYEQLAGPEDGHIFISHSAFLPLSGPKPDGDADLSAQVWVAWDEAYFYLYAEVSDDAVKVNNRFRPDNDCIELKFDPDPRKKALAGIVNARLSALDSLAARNRDGVDNLYSEGSLAAEAVSPKNYARRLTDNGYVLEIRLAWNWIKTKDRTVKVGIGEIFGLAINFHDNDSDERDGSIQWSPAMADEVWNTPQLLGTMEFLADHKLRFIRQNSIDPNVFMGKTYLSLDRLKERPERPFTLENWKYHPGDNMDWANPSFDDSAWEATYPRISSNQKPASGWNGLGWFRIHIAVDSSLWSAPLALNLWQSGASEVYLDGKLLYRLGKVGPSKAEEETWIERNPRCIVFDRQEEHVLAIRYSNFSTDYLNQLGIDAGFTGQIWEDLNSRIEDRAAVVRTITIYQILFAVIPIVLAFLHLFLFLYYPRAKENLYFALCMFCWAIIVFEDFQSPFLKNIPQIIWFESISISAMSPAIIFGLLTAYAGVSRKIPRQCLFFIIAGAVLTIGALLSLWRWIPLSMKTGSISFYLYIAAAAVELFRVFFIQGFKKEKSGWITGIGFTALMLAIFCQILIGFKIIAPIGQFGVVYIYGVLLLSVSVSIDLSRRFAKTNRDLEQQLVHVKELSRKSLEQERRAKEQEIAHKLLEADNARKTQELEEARQFQLAMLPKEIPSLPNLEISAFMQPATEVGGDYYDFHLAEDGTLLVAIGDATGHGMKAGTMVASAKSLFAALGDLGDGHEISRLLSSWSGIIRHMHLDRIYMAMTLVRIKGRKMIASAAGMPPILIYRHRTKTVEEMLMKGMPLGGPAAGQYQEMETTLAPGDTVLLMSDGFPELFNDKEEMLDYHRIAGIYQEAAGNSADEIIRHLMAAGEKWKNGKPQNDDTTFVVLKSR
;
A
#
# COMPACT_ATOMS: atom_id res chain seq x y z
N MET A 1 77.30 -87.82 -1.85
CA MET A 1 78.21 -87.10 -0.92
C MET A 1 78.82 -85.93 -1.69
N LYS A 2 78.78 -84.72 -1.10
CA LYS A 2 79.66 -83.57 -1.43
C LYS A 2 81.13 -84.05 -1.51
N PRO A 3 82.08 -83.41 -2.25
CA PRO A 3 82.25 -81.95 -2.33
C PRO A 3 82.78 -81.40 -3.68
N ASN A 4 82.59 -80.09 -3.93
CA ASN A 4 83.68 -79.15 -4.21
C ASN A 4 83.15 -77.75 -4.43
N THR A 5 82.83 -77.18 -3.28
CA THR A 5 82.75 -75.77 -2.92
C THR A 5 84.10 -75.07 -3.17
N VAL A 6 84.52 -74.93 -4.42
CA VAL A 6 85.74 -74.15 -4.77
C VAL A 6 85.53 -73.22 -5.97
N PHE A 7 84.44 -73.34 -6.75
CA PHE A 7 84.18 -72.45 -7.89
C PHE A 7 83.16 -71.32 -7.64
N ALA A 8 82.52 -71.29 -6.46
CA ALA A 8 81.56 -70.26 -6.08
C ALA A 8 82.17 -69.12 -5.22
N LEU A 9 83.46 -69.19 -4.89
CA LEU A 9 84.12 -68.22 -4.00
C LEU A 9 84.95 -67.14 -4.72
N LEU A 10 85.05 -67.18 -6.06
CA LEU A 10 85.87 -66.21 -6.82
C LEU A 10 85.08 -65.08 -7.52
N ILE A 11 83.74 -65.10 -7.45
CA ILE A 11 82.89 -64.00 -7.97
C ILE A 11 82.39 -63.08 -6.82
N ILE A 12 82.54 -63.50 -5.57
CA ILE A 12 82.17 -62.71 -4.38
C ILE A 12 83.31 -61.77 -3.91
N LEU A 13 84.47 -61.79 -4.56
CA LEU A 13 85.66 -61.00 -4.17
C LEU A 13 86.14 -59.94 -5.18
N VAL A 14 85.34 -59.60 -6.22
CA VAL A 14 85.62 -58.50 -7.17
C VAL A 14 84.47 -57.48 -7.28
N LEU A 15 83.44 -57.58 -6.42
CA LEU A 15 82.39 -56.57 -6.28
C LEU A 15 82.21 -56.12 -4.81
N ASN A 16 83.33 -56.02 -4.08
CA ASN A 16 83.34 -55.55 -2.69
C ASN A 16 84.46 -54.52 -2.46
N SER A 17 84.57 -53.55 -3.37
CA SER A 17 85.38 -52.35 -3.16
C SER A 17 84.83 -51.18 -3.99
N ALA A 18 83.55 -50.88 -3.80
CA ALA A 18 83.07 -49.51 -3.77
C ALA A 18 82.22 -49.48 -2.50
N GLY A 19 82.63 -48.70 -1.50
CA GLY A 19 81.80 -48.51 -0.32
C GLY A 19 80.43 -48.05 -0.82
N MET A 20 79.38 -48.83 -0.52
CA MET A 20 78.03 -48.31 -0.57
C MET A 20 78.03 -47.13 0.42
N ALA A 21 78.20 -45.93 -0.11
CA ALA A 21 77.78 -44.73 0.59
C ALA A 21 76.32 -44.99 0.94
N GLN A 22 76.07 -45.11 2.23
CA GLN A 22 74.76 -45.36 2.78
C GLN A 22 73.87 -44.22 2.30
N PHE A 23 72.96 -44.49 1.36
CA PHE A 23 71.94 -43.53 0.97
C PHE A 23 71.08 -43.30 2.21
N ALA A 24 71.37 -42.22 2.92
CA ALA A 24 70.74 -41.84 4.17
C ALA A 24 70.62 -40.32 4.18
N ILE A 25 69.52 -39.84 3.63
CA ILE A 25 69.12 -38.43 3.70
C ILE A 25 68.65 -38.13 5.13
N THR A 26 69.22 -37.11 5.74
CA THR A 26 68.92 -36.72 7.13
C THR A 26 67.95 -35.54 7.11
N ILE A 27 66.71 -35.75 7.57
CA ILE A 27 65.68 -34.71 7.53
C ILE A 27 65.96 -33.64 8.57
N ASP A 28 66.53 -32.53 8.12
CA ASP A 28 67.10 -31.54 9.01
C ASP A 28 67.09 -30.10 8.41
N ALA A 29 66.59 -29.95 7.18
CA ALA A 29 66.50 -28.71 6.39
C ALA A 29 67.87 -28.14 5.97
N GLN A 30 68.88 -29.00 5.88
CA GLN A 30 70.14 -28.76 5.21
C GLN A 30 70.22 -29.64 3.97
N LYS A 31 70.85 -29.11 2.92
CA LYS A 31 70.98 -29.84 1.66
C LYS A 31 72.03 -30.93 1.83
N ASP A 32 71.60 -32.19 1.83
CA ASP A 32 72.51 -33.32 1.82
C ASP A 32 73.34 -33.37 0.54
N ALA A 33 74.58 -33.85 0.65
CA ALA A 33 75.53 -33.95 -0.48
C ALA A 33 75.00 -34.79 -1.67
N PHE A 34 73.98 -35.62 -1.45
CA PHE A 34 73.30 -36.34 -2.53
C PHE A 34 72.53 -35.40 -3.45
N TYR A 35 71.77 -34.44 -2.91
CA TYR A 35 70.98 -33.51 -3.73
C TYR A 35 71.85 -32.61 -4.61
N GLU A 36 73.09 -32.31 -4.17
CA GLU A 36 74.08 -31.58 -4.97
C GLU A 36 74.53 -32.35 -6.23
N GLN A 37 74.35 -33.68 -6.26
CA GLN A 37 74.70 -34.52 -7.41
C GLN A 37 73.59 -34.56 -8.47
N LEU A 38 72.39 -34.05 -8.18
CA LEU A 38 71.27 -34.01 -9.12
C LEU A 38 71.39 -32.76 -10.00
N ALA A 39 71.70 -32.95 -11.28
CA ALA A 39 72.08 -31.87 -12.18
C ALA A 39 70.91 -31.30 -13.03
N GLY A 40 69.73 -31.93 -13.02
CA GLY A 40 68.57 -31.44 -13.79
C GLY A 40 67.32 -32.33 -13.68
N PRO A 41 66.26 -32.03 -14.46
CA PRO A 41 64.98 -32.75 -14.41
C PRO A 41 65.07 -34.25 -14.73
N GLU A 42 66.11 -34.65 -15.44
CA GLU A 42 66.38 -36.06 -15.73
C GLU A 42 66.84 -36.85 -14.49
N ASP A 43 67.38 -36.16 -13.48
CA ASP A 43 67.91 -36.74 -12.25
C ASP A 43 67.08 -36.41 -11.00
N GLY A 44 66.03 -35.59 -11.13
CA GLY A 44 65.13 -35.25 -10.02
C GLY A 44 65.25 -33.82 -9.51
N HIS A 45 65.91 -32.93 -10.25
CA HIS A 45 66.03 -31.49 -9.92
C HIS A 45 65.16 -30.61 -10.82
N ILE A 46 64.39 -29.69 -10.24
CA ILE A 46 63.52 -28.74 -10.94
C ILE A 46 63.78 -27.33 -10.43
N PHE A 47 63.83 -26.36 -11.34
CA PHE A 47 63.71 -24.94 -11.02
C PHE A 47 62.36 -24.40 -11.49
N ILE A 48 61.66 -23.70 -10.60
CA ILE A 48 60.40 -23.03 -10.82
C ILE A 48 60.66 -21.53 -10.77
N SER A 49 60.54 -20.84 -11.90
CA SER A 49 60.75 -19.40 -11.99
C SER A 49 59.52 -18.62 -11.51
N HIS A 50 59.73 -17.37 -11.09
CA HIS A 50 58.65 -16.44 -10.71
C HIS A 50 57.59 -16.16 -11.78
N SER A 51 57.91 -16.42 -13.06
CA SER A 51 56.96 -16.35 -14.17
C SER A 51 55.99 -17.54 -14.23
N ALA A 52 56.27 -18.63 -13.52
CA ALA A 52 55.41 -19.79 -13.43
C ALA A 52 54.22 -19.61 -12.47
N PHE A 53 54.28 -18.57 -11.63
CA PHE A 53 53.32 -18.20 -10.59
C PHE A 53 52.42 -17.05 -11.06
N LEU A 54 51.48 -17.31 -11.99
CA LEU A 54 50.56 -16.29 -12.52
C LEU A 54 49.13 -16.52 -12.01
N PRO A 55 48.49 -15.52 -11.35
CA PRO A 55 47.10 -15.64 -10.92
C PRO A 55 46.13 -15.53 -12.11
N LEU A 56 45.13 -16.41 -12.16
CA LEU A 56 44.08 -16.40 -13.19
C LEU A 56 43.07 -15.25 -13.03
N SER A 57 43.03 -14.57 -11.88
CA SER A 57 42.07 -13.49 -11.65
C SER A 57 42.42 -12.55 -10.48
N GLY A 58 43.52 -11.81 -10.59
CA GLY A 58 43.87 -10.78 -9.60
C GLY A 58 45.10 -9.97 -10.04
N PRO A 59 45.32 -8.75 -9.50
CA PRO A 59 46.66 -8.19 -9.52
C PRO A 59 47.60 -9.16 -8.78
N LYS A 60 48.88 -9.24 -9.20
CA LYS A 60 49.90 -9.84 -8.32
C LYS A 60 49.80 -9.16 -6.95
N PRO A 61 49.76 -9.91 -5.84
CA PRO A 61 49.75 -9.29 -4.52
C PRO A 61 50.99 -8.40 -4.31
N ASP A 62 50.85 -7.39 -3.46
CA ASP A 62 51.94 -6.46 -3.14
C ASP A 62 52.99 -7.17 -2.27
N GLY A 63 54.06 -7.67 -2.90
CA GLY A 63 55.16 -8.38 -2.25
C GLY A 63 55.88 -9.30 -3.23
N ASP A 64 55.12 -10.06 -4.02
CA ASP A 64 55.57 -11.34 -4.57
C ASP A 64 56.28 -11.22 -5.94
N ALA A 65 57.21 -10.26 -6.05
CA ALA A 65 57.89 -9.95 -7.31
C ALA A 65 58.86 -11.05 -7.76
N ASP A 66 59.26 -11.98 -6.87
CA ASP A 66 60.36 -12.94 -7.10
C ASP A 66 60.10 -14.41 -6.65
N LEU A 67 58.86 -14.78 -6.29
CA LEU A 67 58.51 -16.13 -5.80
C LEU A 67 59.05 -17.23 -6.73
N SER A 68 60.07 -17.97 -6.31
CA SER A 68 60.69 -19.04 -7.13
C SER A 68 61.14 -20.20 -6.26
N ALA A 69 61.23 -21.40 -6.83
CA ALA A 69 61.59 -22.58 -6.04
C ALA A 69 62.55 -23.49 -6.79
N GLN A 70 63.61 -23.95 -6.13
CA GLN A 70 64.41 -25.09 -6.58
C GLN A 70 64.00 -26.32 -5.78
N VAL A 71 63.66 -27.41 -6.46
CA VAL A 71 63.12 -28.63 -5.86
C VAL A 71 63.96 -29.82 -6.30
N TRP A 72 64.36 -30.63 -5.35
CA TRP A 72 65.07 -31.88 -5.55
C TRP A 72 64.25 -33.03 -4.98
N VAL A 73 64.15 -34.12 -5.73
CA VAL A 73 63.44 -35.33 -5.29
C VAL A 73 64.35 -36.56 -5.41
N ALA A 74 64.17 -37.50 -4.48
CA ALA A 74 64.93 -38.75 -4.43
C ALA A 74 64.06 -39.88 -3.89
N TRP A 75 64.52 -41.12 -3.98
CA TRP A 75 63.78 -42.28 -3.47
C TRP A 75 64.67 -43.42 -2.99
N ASP A 76 64.16 -44.22 -2.06
CA ASP A 76 64.64 -45.59 -1.79
C ASP A 76 63.45 -46.55 -1.67
N GLU A 77 63.71 -47.82 -1.35
CA GLU A 77 62.68 -48.85 -1.25
C GLU A 77 61.60 -48.55 -0.20
N ALA A 78 61.88 -47.67 0.77
CA ALA A 78 60.98 -47.34 1.87
C ALA A 78 60.36 -45.94 1.76
N TYR A 79 61.07 -44.95 1.21
CA TYR A 79 60.72 -43.54 1.30
C TYR A 79 60.86 -42.77 -0.03
N PHE A 80 59.98 -41.79 -0.20
CA PHE A 80 60.09 -40.66 -1.10
C PHE A 80 60.73 -39.49 -0.34
N TYR A 81 61.69 -38.80 -0.95
CA TYR A 81 62.36 -37.64 -0.36
C TYR A 81 62.19 -36.41 -1.25
N LEU A 82 62.02 -35.24 -0.61
CA LEU A 82 61.94 -33.95 -1.27
C LEU A 82 62.70 -32.90 -0.46
N TYR A 83 63.56 -32.13 -1.13
CA TYR A 83 64.19 -30.93 -0.61
C TYR A 83 63.82 -29.75 -1.51
N ALA A 84 63.42 -28.62 -0.94
CA ALA A 84 63.03 -27.44 -1.69
C ALA A 84 63.63 -26.17 -1.07
N GLU A 85 64.22 -25.33 -1.91
CA GLU A 85 64.66 -23.97 -1.60
C GLU A 85 63.67 -23.00 -2.26
N VAL A 86 62.88 -22.29 -1.48
CA VAL A 86 61.85 -21.36 -1.95
C VAL A 86 62.29 -19.93 -1.64
N SER A 87 62.35 -19.09 -2.66
CA SER A 87 62.55 -17.65 -2.56
C SER A 87 61.19 -17.00 -2.41
N ASP A 88 60.97 -16.33 -1.28
CA ASP A 88 59.71 -15.68 -0.87
C ASP A 88 60.10 -14.52 0.05
N ASP A 89 59.83 -13.29 -0.38
CA ASP A 89 60.25 -12.08 0.30
C ASP A 89 59.29 -11.63 1.43
N ALA A 90 58.15 -12.33 1.61
CA ALA A 90 57.10 -11.96 2.55
C ALA A 90 56.42 -13.16 3.23
N VAL A 91 57.15 -13.91 4.07
CA VAL A 91 56.54 -14.92 4.98
C VAL A 91 55.67 -14.24 6.07
N LYS A 92 54.41 -13.85 5.78
CA LYS A 92 53.46 -13.29 6.76
C LYS A 92 52.33 -14.26 7.10
N VAL A 93 52.14 -14.50 8.40
CA VAL A 93 51.03 -15.32 8.88
C VAL A 93 49.97 -14.46 9.57
N ASN A 94 48.88 -14.14 8.86
CA ASN A 94 47.84 -13.25 9.37
C ASN A 94 46.71 -13.95 10.17
N ASN A 95 46.64 -15.28 10.24
CA ASN A 95 45.54 -15.94 10.96
C ASN A 95 45.83 -17.38 11.43
N ARG A 96 45.68 -17.64 12.74
CA ARG A 96 45.82 -18.97 13.38
C ARG A 96 44.77 -20.01 12.96
N PHE A 97 43.70 -19.59 12.28
CA PHE A 97 42.55 -20.45 11.97
C PHE A 97 42.45 -20.87 10.49
N ARG A 98 43.38 -20.47 9.62
CA ARG A 98 43.48 -20.96 8.24
C ARG A 98 44.76 -21.80 8.10
N PRO A 99 44.66 -23.11 7.78
CA PRO A 99 45.80 -24.03 7.71
C PRO A 99 46.68 -23.90 6.45
N ASP A 100 46.54 -22.83 5.67
CA ASP A 100 47.14 -22.69 4.34
C ASP A 100 48.17 -21.53 4.25
N ASN A 101 48.97 -21.28 5.30
CA ASN A 101 50.04 -20.26 5.23
C ASN A 101 51.39 -20.90 4.85
N ASP A 102 52.04 -20.37 3.82
CA ASP A 102 53.35 -20.75 3.26
C ASP A 102 53.54 -22.26 3.18
N CYS A 103 52.63 -22.93 2.46
CA CYS A 103 52.54 -24.37 2.47
C CYS A 103 53.02 -25.02 1.17
N ILE A 104 53.60 -26.22 1.29
CA ILE A 104 53.80 -27.12 0.15
C ILE A 104 52.73 -28.20 0.21
N GLU A 105 52.01 -28.40 -0.89
CA GLU A 105 51.06 -29.49 -1.07
C GLU A 105 51.59 -30.45 -2.14
N LEU A 106 51.83 -31.69 -1.75
CA LEU A 106 52.21 -32.79 -2.62
C LEU A 106 51.01 -33.67 -2.89
N LYS A 107 50.75 -33.95 -4.17
CA LYS A 107 49.66 -34.82 -4.61
C LYS A 107 50.23 -35.99 -5.37
N PHE A 108 49.87 -37.20 -4.98
CA PHE A 108 50.32 -38.42 -5.64
C PHE A 108 49.18 -39.12 -6.36
N ASP A 109 49.42 -39.49 -7.62
CA ASP A 109 48.57 -40.38 -8.41
C ASP A 109 49.27 -41.74 -8.53
N PRO A 110 48.80 -42.78 -7.80
CA PRO A 110 49.45 -44.08 -7.77
C PRO A 110 49.49 -44.84 -9.11
N ASP A 111 48.65 -44.50 -10.09
CA ASP A 111 48.62 -45.15 -11.40
C ASP A 111 48.22 -44.14 -12.50
N PRO A 112 49.18 -43.36 -13.03
CA PRO A 112 48.91 -42.27 -13.98
C PRO A 112 48.46 -42.77 -15.37
N ARG A 113 48.40 -44.10 -15.58
CA ARG A 113 47.96 -44.71 -16.84
C ARG A 113 46.44 -44.87 -16.92
N LYS A 114 45.69 -44.57 -15.86
CA LYS A 114 44.23 -44.70 -15.79
C LYS A 114 43.58 -43.38 -15.39
N LYS A 115 42.48 -43.00 -16.07
CA LYS A 115 41.69 -41.78 -15.79
C LYS A 115 41.33 -41.68 -14.29
N ALA A 116 41.71 -40.59 -13.62
CA ALA A 116 41.41 -40.42 -12.20
C ALA A 116 40.04 -39.77 -12.05
N LEU A 117 39.16 -40.40 -11.25
CA LEU A 117 37.86 -39.84 -10.88
C LEU A 117 37.65 -39.73 -9.35
N ALA A 118 38.56 -40.27 -8.55
CA ALA A 118 38.74 -40.05 -7.12
C ALA A 118 39.91 -40.94 -6.65
N GLY A 119 40.96 -40.37 -6.06
CA GLY A 119 42.10 -41.16 -5.59
C GLY A 119 43.45 -40.45 -5.59
N ILE A 120 43.48 -39.19 -5.17
CA ILE A 120 44.74 -38.46 -4.97
C ILE A 120 45.12 -38.58 -3.50
N VAL A 121 46.37 -38.92 -3.20
CA VAL A 121 46.89 -38.84 -1.83
C VAL A 121 47.56 -37.47 -1.68
N ASN A 122 47.00 -36.64 -0.78
CA ASN A 122 47.49 -35.30 -0.50
C ASN A 122 48.35 -35.31 0.77
N ALA A 123 49.53 -34.71 0.68
CA ALA A 123 50.41 -34.42 1.81
C ALA A 123 50.66 -32.90 1.83
N ARG A 124 50.29 -32.23 2.92
CA ARG A 124 50.50 -30.78 3.11
C ARG A 124 51.48 -30.51 4.25
N LEU A 125 52.26 -29.45 4.12
CA LEU A 125 53.16 -28.97 5.15
C LEU A 125 52.97 -27.45 5.29
N SER A 126 52.36 -26.99 6.40
CA SER A 126 51.98 -25.59 6.63
C SER A 126 52.43 -25.07 8.00
N ALA A 127 52.63 -23.75 8.13
CA ALA A 127 52.83 -23.09 9.42
C ALA A 127 51.53 -22.43 9.94
N LEU A 128 51.20 -22.65 11.22
CA LEU A 128 49.96 -22.12 11.82
C LEU A 128 50.04 -20.65 12.22
N ASP A 129 51.21 -20.18 12.64
CA ASP A 129 51.45 -18.80 13.04
C ASP A 129 52.91 -18.39 12.84
N SER A 130 53.20 -17.10 13.03
CA SER A 130 54.54 -16.53 12.85
C SER A 130 55.59 -17.03 13.86
N LEU A 131 55.17 -17.62 14.99
CA LEU A 131 56.04 -18.29 15.95
C LEU A 131 56.39 -19.71 15.48
N ALA A 132 55.41 -20.43 14.93
CA ALA A 132 55.60 -21.73 14.29
C ALA A 132 56.49 -21.60 13.04
N ALA A 133 56.25 -20.60 12.18
CA ALA A 133 57.08 -20.34 11.00
C ALA A 133 58.57 -20.10 11.32
N ARG A 134 58.89 -19.64 12.53
CA ARG A 134 60.27 -19.41 13.02
C ARG A 134 60.88 -20.59 13.75
N ASN A 135 60.11 -21.63 14.08
CA ASN A 135 60.61 -22.83 14.76
C ASN A 135 60.96 -23.90 13.71
N ARG A 136 62.11 -24.57 13.89
CA ARG A 136 62.56 -25.68 13.03
C ARG A 136 61.53 -26.83 12.96
N ASP A 137 60.78 -27.02 14.04
CA ASP A 137 59.72 -28.02 14.18
C ASP A 137 58.29 -27.44 14.03
N GLY A 138 58.16 -26.14 13.72
CA GLY A 138 56.89 -25.40 13.76
C GLY A 138 56.03 -25.57 12.51
N VAL A 139 55.70 -26.82 12.20
CA VAL A 139 54.71 -27.19 11.18
C VAL A 139 53.61 -27.95 11.89
N ASP A 140 52.35 -27.61 11.62
CA ASP A 140 51.23 -28.41 12.09
C ASP A 140 50.40 -28.88 10.89
N ASN A 141 50.20 -30.19 10.85
CA ASN A 141 49.28 -30.95 10.00
C ASN A 141 49.73 -31.36 8.58
N LEU A 142 50.23 -32.59 8.46
CA LEU A 142 50.03 -33.44 7.27
C LEU A 142 48.55 -33.88 7.21
N TYR A 143 47.64 -32.99 6.80
CA TYR A 143 46.22 -33.33 6.58
C TYR A 143 46.06 -34.16 5.30
N SER A 144 45.42 -35.33 5.40
CA SER A 144 44.97 -36.11 4.24
C SER A 144 43.45 -36.09 4.12
N GLU A 145 42.93 -35.64 2.99
CA GLU A 145 41.66 -36.16 2.46
C GLU A 145 42.00 -37.42 1.64
N GLY A 146 42.24 -38.55 2.31
CA GLY A 146 42.66 -39.78 1.59
C GLY A 146 43.47 -40.85 2.34
N SER A 147 43.63 -40.76 3.66
CA SER A 147 44.29 -41.73 4.57
C SER A 147 45.83 -41.79 4.55
N LEU A 148 46.49 -40.73 5.04
CA LEU A 148 47.82 -40.84 5.66
C LEU A 148 47.67 -41.42 7.09
N ALA A 149 48.57 -42.31 7.50
CA ALA A 149 48.58 -42.85 8.87
C ALA A 149 49.00 -41.76 9.88
N ALA A 150 48.42 -41.74 11.08
CA ALA A 150 48.74 -40.75 12.13
C ALA A 150 50.24 -40.71 12.50
N GLU A 151 50.98 -41.80 12.25
CA GLU A 151 52.44 -41.92 12.44
C GLU A 151 53.26 -41.10 11.43
N ALA A 152 52.66 -40.61 10.34
CA ALA A 152 53.33 -39.77 9.34
C ALA A 152 53.67 -38.37 9.87
N VAL A 153 52.90 -37.87 10.85
CA VAL A 153 53.02 -36.51 11.43
C VAL A 153 54.03 -36.49 12.58
N SER A 154 55.30 -36.82 12.30
CA SER A 154 56.39 -36.77 13.27
C SER A 154 57.46 -35.77 12.83
N PRO A 155 58.07 -34.97 13.75
CA PRO A 155 59.20 -34.08 13.44
C PRO A 155 60.44 -34.79 12.87
N LYS A 156 60.44 -36.14 12.81
CA LYS A 156 61.49 -36.93 12.16
C LYS A 156 61.32 -37.04 10.65
N ASN A 157 60.17 -36.63 10.09
CA ASN A 157 59.81 -36.85 8.70
C ASN A 157 59.75 -35.57 7.86
N TYR A 158 59.87 -34.40 8.49
CA TYR A 158 59.96 -33.13 7.79
C TYR A 158 60.85 -32.16 8.59
N ALA A 159 61.41 -31.16 7.92
CA ALA A 159 62.14 -30.07 8.53
C ALA A 159 61.95 -28.78 7.71
N ARG A 160 61.92 -27.62 8.39
CA ARG A 160 61.87 -26.30 7.77
C ARG A 160 62.93 -25.38 8.35
N ARG A 161 63.49 -24.50 7.52
CA ARG A 161 64.43 -23.45 7.95
C ARG A 161 64.21 -22.16 7.14
N LEU A 162 64.09 -21.02 7.80
CA LEU A 162 64.05 -19.72 7.13
C LEU A 162 65.45 -19.33 6.60
N THR A 163 65.48 -18.63 5.47
CA THR A 163 66.68 -18.03 4.86
C THR A 163 66.51 -16.52 4.76
N ASP A 164 67.55 -15.80 4.33
CA ASP A 164 67.49 -14.34 4.20
C ASP A 164 66.49 -13.87 3.12
N ASN A 165 66.16 -14.74 2.15
CA ASN A 165 65.32 -14.43 1.00
C ASN A 165 64.15 -15.44 0.83
N GLY A 166 63.72 -16.13 1.90
CA GLY A 166 62.64 -17.12 1.84
C GLY A 166 62.78 -18.27 2.83
N TYR A 167 62.57 -19.51 2.38
CA TYR A 167 62.62 -20.69 3.25
C TYR A 167 63.06 -21.98 2.55
N VAL A 168 63.54 -22.93 3.34
CA VAL A 168 63.92 -24.28 2.93
C VAL A 168 62.98 -25.28 3.57
N LEU A 169 62.52 -26.26 2.78
CA LEU A 169 61.71 -27.39 3.22
C LEU A 169 62.39 -28.71 2.88
N GLU A 170 62.28 -29.68 3.78
CA GLU A 170 62.72 -31.04 3.54
C GLU A 170 61.70 -32.02 4.08
N ILE A 171 61.36 -33.05 3.31
CA ILE A 171 60.30 -34.02 3.62
C ILE A 171 60.76 -35.43 3.23
N ARG A 172 60.42 -36.42 4.07
CA ARG A 172 60.35 -37.83 3.67
C ARG A 172 58.96 -38.42 3.91
N LEU A 173 58.47 -39.20 2.95
CA LEU A 173 57.18 -39.89 3.03
C LEU A 173 57.38 -41.38 2.75
N ALA A 174 56.89 -42.25 3.64
CA ALA A 174 56.96 -43.69 3.39
C ALA A 174 55.99 -44.08 2.26
N TRP A 175 56.44 -44.91 1.31
CA TRP A 175 55.59 -45.30 0.16
C TRP A 175 54.31 -46.02 0.58
N ASN A 176 54.34 -46.75 1.70
CA ASN A 176 53.16 -47.45 2.24
C ASN A 176 52.06 -46.48 2.77
N TRP A 177 52.38 -45.21 2.95
CA TRP A 177 51.43 -44.14 3.27
C TRP A 177 50.76 -43.56 2.03
N ILE A 178 51.38 -43.70 0.85
CA ILE A 178 50.90 -43.14 -0.42
C ILE A 178 50.01 -44.17 -1.13
N LYS A 179 48.81 -44.39 -0.59
CA LYS A 179 47.81 -45.31 -1.14
C LYS A 179 46.39 -44.78 -1.06
N THR A 180 45.56 -45.20 -2.00
CA THR A 180 44.11 -45.03 -1.97
C THR A 180 43.44 -46.35 -1.61
N LYS A 181 42.10 -46.37 -1.49
CA LYS A 181 41.34 -47.59 -1.18
C LYS A 181 41.63 -48.76 -2.16
N ASP A 182 41.91 -48.45 -3.43
CA ASP A 182 42.01 -49.44 -4.51
C ASP A 182 43.35 -49.39 -5.29
N ARG A 183 44.31 -48.50 -4.94
CA ARG A 183 45.59 -48.33 -5.68
C ARG A 183 46.77 -47.95 -4.77
N THR A 184 47.96 -48.45 -5.07
CA THR A 184 49.24 -48.14 -4.39
C THR A 184 50.33 -47.78 -5.40
N VAL A 185 51.25 -46.88 -5.05
CA VAL A 185 52.43 -46.61 -5.89
C VAL A 185 53.27 -47.88 -5.99
N LYS A 186 53.55 -48.33 -7.21
CA LYS A 186 54.44 -49.47 -7.44
C LYS A 186 55.88 -48.98 -7.49
N VAL A 187 56.62 -49.18 -6.40
CA VAL A 187 58.01 -48.72 -6.25
C VAL A 187 58.95 -49.74 -6.89
N GLY A 188 59.79 -49.28 -7.81
CA GLY A 188 60.80 -50.09 -8.48
C GLY A 188 61.30 -49.45 -9.75
N ILE A 189 62.56 -49.70 -10.10
CA ILE A 189 63.22 -49.11 -11.27
C ILE A 189 62.39 -49.36 -12.55
N GLY A 190 62.07 -48.29 -13.28
CA GLY A 190 61.26 -48.30 -14.50
C GLY A 190 59.74 -48.23 -14.29
N GLU A 191 59.26 -48.28 -13.05
CA GLU A 191 57.86 -47.98 -12.74
C GLU A 191 57.60 -46.48 -12.75
N ILE A 192 56.32 -46.09 -12.89
CA ILE A 192 55.93 -44.67 -12.95
C ILE A 192 54.78 -44.35 -11.99
N PHE A 193 54.74 -43.11 -11.53
CA PHE A 193 53.62 -42.55 -10.76
C PHE A 193 53.39 -41.08 -11.16
N GLY A 194 52.26 -40.50 -10.74
CA GLY A 194 52.00 -39.07 -10.94
C GLY A 194 52.30 -38.26 -9.68
N LEU A 195 52.86 -37.05 -9.85
CA LEU A 195 53.22 -36.14 -8.76
C LEU A 195 52.81 -34.70 -9.10
N ALA A 196 52.06 -34.05 -8.23
CA ALA A 196 51.89 -32.59 -8.25
C ALA A 196 52.55 -31.96 -7.03
N ILE A 197 53.16 -30.80 -7.23
CA ILE A 197 53.80 -29.99 -6.20
C ILE A 197 53.20 -28.58 -6.30
N ASN A 198 52.50 -28.16 -5.26
CA ASN A 198 51.91 -26.84 -5.16
C ASN A 198 52.60 -26.07 -4.05
N PHE A 199 52.99 -24.83 -4.34
CA PHE A 199 53.50 -23.89 -3.34
C PHE A 199 52.44 -22.82 -3.14
N HIS A 200 52.05 -22.63 -1.88
CA HIS A 200 51.03 -21.67 -1.50
C HIS A 200 51.73 -20.49 -0.86
N ASP A 201 51.39 -19.31 -1.34
CA ASP A 201 51.72 -18.01 -0.77
C ASP A 201 50.38 -17.39 -0.40
N ASN A 202 50.20 -16.99 0.86
CA ASN A 202 48.88 -16.64 1.39
C ASN A 202 48.80 -15.19 1.90
N ASP A 203 49.70 -14.34 1.41
CA ASP A 203 49.66 -12.90 1.67
C ASP A 203 48.38 -12.22 1.10
N SER A 204 47.62 -12.92 0.23
CA SER A 204 46.50 -12.38 -0.55
C SER A 204 45.17 -13.16 -0.54
N ASP A 205 45.07 -14.27 0.20
CA ASP A 205 43.95 -15.25 0.12
C ASP A 205 43.82 -15.98 -1.26
N GLU A 206 44.85 -15.94 -2.13
CA GLU A 206 44.93 -16.67 -3.41
C GLU A 206 45.99 -17.80 -3.37
N ARG A 207 46.02 -18.73 -4.34
CA ARG A 207 47.03 -19.82 -4.44
C ARG A 207 47.94 -19.54 -5.63
N ASP A 208 49.20 -19.23 -5.36
CA ASP A 208 50.00 -18.54 -6.38
C ASP A 208 50.90 -19.43 -7.25
N GLY A 209 51.09 -20.74 -6.97
CA GLY A 209 51.78 -21.64 -7.92
C GLY A 209 51.58 -23.15 -7.80
N SER A 210 51.48 -23.84 -8.95
CA SER A 210 51.35 -25.31 -9.02
C SER A 210 52.07 -25.90 -10.24
N ILE A 211 52.70 -27.07 -10.06
CA ILE A 211 53.15 -27.92 -11.18
C ILE A 211 52.66 -29.35 -10.98
N GLN A 212 52.15 -29.99 -12.05
CA GLN A 212 51.50 -31.30 -11.99
C GLN A 212 52.01 -32.29 -13.05
N TRP A 213 52.90 -33.19 -12.68
CA TRP A 213 53.23 -34.36 -13.48
C TRP A 213 52.24 -35.51 -13.24
N SER A 214 50.98 -35.32 -13.66
CA SER A 214 50.01 -36.42 -13.88
C SER A 214 48.98 -36.02 -14.95
N PRO A 215 48.80 -36.79 -16.05
CA PRO A 215 47.80 -36.50 -17.09
C PRO A 215 46.37 -36.82 -16.66
N ALA A 216 46.18 -37.58 -15.57
CA ALA A 216 44.88 -38.10 -15.16
C ALA A 216 44.31 -37.39 -13.93
N MET A 217 45.07 -36.53 -13.27
CA MET A 217 44.68 -35.82 -12.05
C MET A 217 43.79 -34.61 -12.38
N ALA A 218 42.50 -34.69 -12.00
CA ALA A 218 41.56 -33.58 -12.06
C ALA A 218 41.60 -32.84 -10.72
N ASP A 219 42.29 -31.70 -10.67
CA ASP A 219 42.24 -30.79 -9.54
C ASP A 219 41.25 -29.66 -9.87
N GLU A 220 40.23 -29.46 -9.03
CA GLU A 220 39.30 -28.32 -9.17
C GLU A 220 39.93 -27.00 -8.72
N VAL A 221 41.15 -27.04 -8.21
CA VAL A 221 41.91 -25.86 -7.77
C VAL A 221 42.45 -25.11 -8.98
N TRP A 222 42.24 -23.80 -8.98
CA TRP A 222 42.47 -22.91 -10.11
C TRP A 222 43.96 -22.82 -10.46
N ASN A 223 44.39 -23.57 -11.49
CA ASN A 223 45.42 -23.24 -12.47
C ASN A 223 45.57 -24.44 -13.42
N THR A 224 45.75 -24.20 -14.72
CA THR A 224 46.10 -25.28 -15.66
C THR A 224 47.58 -25.61 -15.44
N PRO A 225 47.97 -26.83 -15.04
CA PRO A 225 49.36 -27.12 -14.74
C PRO A 225 50.26 -26.92 -15.97
N GLN A 226 51.40 -26.27 -15.79
CA GLN A 226 52.28 -25.88 -16.90
C GLN A 226 52.98 -27.07 -17.57
N LEU A 227 53.21 -28.16 -16.83
CA LEU A 227 53.89 -29.37 -17.30
C LEU A 227 53.04 -30.57 -16.96
N LEU A 228 52.74 -31.45 -17.93
CA LEU A 228 52.04 -32.72 -17.74
C LEU A 228 53.01 -33.89 -18.03
N GLY A 229 52.92 -34.95 -17.25
CA GLY A 229 53.85 -36.07 -17.35
C GLY A 229 53.73 -37.11 -16.25
N THR A 230 54.77 -37.92 -16.09
CA THR A 230 54.87 -38.95 -15.06
C THR A 230 56.27 -38.96 -14.46
N MET A 231 56.39 -39.32 -13.19
CA MET A 231 57.66 -39.59 -12.53
C MET A 231 58.07 -41.05 -12.77
N GLU A 232 59.35 -41.29 -13.07
CA GLU A 232 59.91 -42.64 -13.20
C GLU A 232 61.01 -42.88 -12.17
N PHE A 233 61.02 -44.09 -11.61
CA PHE A 233 62.08 -44.55 -10.72
C PHE A 233 63.33 -44.96 -11.51
N LEU A 234 64.47 -44.33 -11.23
CA LEU A 234 65.78 -44.71 -11.78
C LEU A 234 66.63 -45.46 -10.75
N ALA A 235 67.71 -46.09 -11.20
CA ALA A 235 68.75 -46.62 -10.32
C ALA A 235 69.43 -45.50 -9.48
N ASP A 236 70.22 -45.89 -8.48
CA ASP A 236 71.00 -44.98 -7.63
C ASP A 236 70.17 -43.90 -6.90
N HIS A 237 68.94 -44.25 -6.49
CA HIS A 237 68.04 -43.40 -5.69
C HIS A 237 67.50 -42.14 -6.40
N LYS A 238 67.60 -42.08 -7.73
CA LYS A 238 67.17 -40.94 -8.54
C LYS A 238 65.75 -41.10 -9.10
N LEU A 239 65.07 -39.97 -9.31
CA LEU A 239 63.76 -39.92 -9.97
C LEU A 239 63.86 -39.08 -11.24
N ARG A 240 63.25 -39.54 -12.34
CA ARG A 240 63.21 -38.81 -13.60
C ARG A 240 61.83 -38.23 -13.87
N PHE A 241 61.78 -36.96 -14.24
CA PHE A 241 60.55 -36.32 -14.72
C PHE A 241 60.34 -36.61 -16.21
N ILE A 242 59.49 -37.59 -16.54
CA ILE A 242 59.08 -37.85 -17.92
C ILE A 242 57.93 -36.92 -18.29
N ARG A 243 58.13 -36.05 -19.27
CA ARG A 243 57.04 -35.23 -19.82
C ARG A 243 56.19 -36.10 -20.76
N GLN A 244 54.88 -36.17 -20.51
CA GLN A 244 53.92 -36.72 -21.47
C GLN A 244 53.19 -35.54 -22.09
N ASN A 245 53.65 -35.13 -23.26
CA ASN A 245 52.98 -34.11 -24.04
C ASN A 245 51.67 -34.68 -24.59
N SER A 246 50.53 -34.41 -23.95
CA SER A 246 49.30 -34.12 -24.68
C SER A 246 49.23 -32.64 -25.10
N ILE A 247 50.32 -31.90 -24.88
CA ILE A 247 50.50 -30.51 -25.27
C ILE A 247 51.84 -30.43 -25.98
N ASP A 248 51.80 -30.13 -27.28
CA ASP A 248 52.96 -29.87 -28.14
C ASP A 248 54.01 -29.00 -27.42
N PRO A 249 55.31 -29.38 -27.41
CA PRO A 249 56.39 -28.61 -26.77
C PRO A 249 56.54 -27.18 -27.34
N ASN A 250 55.85 -26.82 -28.42
CA ASN A 250 55.77 -25.45 -28.94
C ASN A 250 54.98 -24.47 -28.05
N VAL A 251 54.25 -24.94 -27.04
CA VAL A 251 53.56 -24.06 -26.06
C VAL A 251 54.55 -23.30 -25.15
N PHE A 252 55.83 -23.68 -25.12
CA PHE A 252 56.86 -22.95 -24.37
C PHE A 252 57.67 -21.93 -25.20
N MET A 253 57.33 -21.70 -26.47
CA MET A 253 57.96 -20.66 -27.32
C MET A 253 57.02 -19.47 -27.58
N GLY A 254 56.19 -19.07 -26.62
CA GLY A 254 55.36 -17.86 -26.75
C GLY A 254 54.28 -17.93 -27.85
N LYS A 255 53.88 -19.14 -28.26
CA LYS A 255 52.82 -19.39 -29.25
C LYS A 255 51.59 -20.04 -28.62
N THR A 256 50.42 -19.61 -29.05
CA THR A 256 49.12 -20.09 -28.57
C THR A 256 48.63 -21.23 -29.46
N TYR A 257 48.51 -22.45 -28.92
CA TYR A 257 48.10 -23.62 -29.72
C TYR A 257 46.57 -23.83 -29.71
N LEU A 258 45.99 -24.02 -30.90
CA LEU A 258 44.56 -24.18 -31.14
C LEU A 258 44.29 -25.49 -31.90
N SER A 259 43.45 -26.36 -31.33
CA SER A 259 43.03 -27.62 -31.95
C SER A 259 41.53 -27.88 -31.72
N LEU A 260 40.94 -28.73 -32.55
CA LEU A 260 39.53 -29.11 -32.43
C LEU A 260 39.23 -29.77 -31.08
N ASP A 261 40.13 -30.64 -30.60
CA ASP A 261 39.97 -31.31 -29.31
C ASP A 261 39.94 -30.32 -28.15
N ARG A 262 40.79 -29.28 -28.16
CA ARG A 262 40.75 -28.21 -27.14
C ARG A 262 39.44 -27.43 -27.14
N LEU A 263 38.89 -27.15 -28.33
CA LEU A 263 37.61 -26.46 -28.44
C LEU A 263 36.44 -27.35 -27.97
N LYS A 264 36.54 -28.67 -28.16
CA LYS A 264 35.54 -29.67 -27.74
C LYS A 264 35.64 -30.12 -26.29
N GLU A 265 36.80 -30.01 -25.65
CA GLU A 265 36.98 -30.38 -24.25
C GLU A 265 36.08 -29.57 -23.30
N ARG A 266 35.73 -28.34 -23.70
CA ARG A 266 34.83 -27.45 -22.95
C ARG A 266 33.91 -26.68 -23.92
N PRO A 267 32.89 -27.31 -24.51
CA PRO A 267 32.03 -26.67 -25.51
C PRO A 267 31.24 -25.47 -24.94
N GLU A 268 31.06 -25.44 -23.62
CA GLU A 268 30.41 -24.36 -22.86
C GLU A 268 31.33 -23.13 -22.65
N ARG A 269 32.64 -23.22 -22.93
CA ARG A 269 33.63 -22.16 -22.64
C ARG A 269 34.45 -21.78 -23.88
N PRO A 270 34.72 -20.48 -24.08
CA PRO A 270 35.58 -20.03 -25.16
C PRO A 270 37.04 -20.46 -24.92
N PHE A 271 37.80 -20.60 -26.02
CA PHE A 271 39.25 -20.56 -25.96
C PHE A 271 39.72 -19.10 -25.90
N THR A 272 40.29 -18.68 -24.78
CA THR A 272 40.82 -17.32 -24.60
C THR A 272 42.18 -17.20 -25.28
N LEU A 273 42.37 -16.11 -26.04
CA LEU A 273 43.66 -15.80 -26.65
C LEU A 273 44.56 -15.14 -25.61
N GLU A 274 45.60 -15.85 -25.21
CA GLU A 274 46.59 -15.46 -24.20
C GLU A 274 47.98 -15.24 -24.85
N ASN A 275 48.96 -14.69 -24.12
CA ASN A 275 50.31 -14.39 -24.61
C ASN A 275 50.41 -13.29 -25.69
N TRP A 276 49.70 -12.18 -25.48
CA TRP A 276 49.83 -11.03 -26.36
C TRP A 276 51.16 -10.32 -26.18
N LYS A 277 51.72 -9.85 -27.29
CA LYS A 277 52.85 -8.92 -27.33
C LYS A 277 52.37 -7.54 -27.71
N TYR A 278 52.95 -6.50 -27.13
CA TYR A 278 52.59 -5.10 -27.34
C TYR A 278 53.78 -4.28 -27.81
N HIS A 279 53.48 -3.33 -28.69
CA HIS A 279 54.41 -2.28 -29.08
C HIS A 279 53.70 -0.92 -29.17
N PRO A 280 54.26 0.14 -28.53
CA PRO A 280 53.73 1.48 -28.66
C PRO A 280 54.05 2.07 -30.05
N GLY A 281 53.12 2.84 -30.60
CA GLY A 281 53.30 3.49 -31.91
C GLY A 281 52.40 2.90 -32.98
N ASP A 282 52.68 3.25 -34.24
CA ASP A 282 51.75 2.95 -35.34
C ASP A 282 52.46 2.75 -36.67
N ASN A 283 52.77 1.49 -37.00
CA ASN A 283 53.31 1.11 -38.31
C ASN A 283 52.53 -0.09 -38.86
N MET A 284 52.01 0.06 -40.08
CA MET A 284 51.24 -0.97 -40.79
C MET A 284 52.05 -2.23 -41.11
N ASP A 285 53.37 -2.12 -41.24
CA ASP A 285 54.24 -3.27 -41.47
C ASP A 285 54.19 -4.28 -40.31
N TRP A 286 53.77 -3.86 -39.13
CA TRP A 286 53.59 -4.73 -37.97
C TRP A 286 52.39 -5.69 -38.10
N ALA A 287 51.53 -5.54 -39.11
CA ALA A 287 50.55 -6.57 -39.45
C ALA A 287 51.19 -7.79 -40.14
N ASN A 288 52.37 -7.63 -40.73
CA ASN A 288 53.02 -8.67 -41.55
C ASN A 288 53.46 -9.85 -40.69
N PRO A 289 53.10 -11.10 -41.04
CA PRO A 289 53.49 -12.29 -40.28
C PRO A 289 55.00 -12.51 -40.23
N SER A 290 55.76 -12.04 -41.24
CA SER A 290 57.22 -12.18 -41.30
C SER A 290 57.99 -11.14 -40.47
N PHE A 291 57.31 -10.16 -39.88
CA PHE A 291 57.96 -9.17 -39.03
C PHE A 291 58.37 -9.79 -37.69
N ASP A 292 59.60 -9.52 -37.25
CA ASP A 292 60.16 -10.03 -36.01
C ASP A 292 59.69 -9.19 -34.80
N ASP A 293 58.82 -9.80 -33.99
CA ASP A 293 58.28 -9.22 -32.76
C ASP A 293 58.93 -9.80 -31.49
N SER A 294 60.11 -10.43 -31.60
CA SER A 294 60.83 -10.99 -30.45
C SER A 294 61.16 -9.95 -29.36
N ALA A 295 61.41 -8.70 -29.77
CA ALA A 295 61.69 -7.58 -28.87
C ALA A 295 60.45 -6.88 -28.30
N TRP A 296 59.23 -7.31 -28.69
CA TRP A 296 58.00 -6.70 -28.18
C TRP A 296 57.71 -7.13 -26.74
N GLU A 297 57.07 -6.25 -25.99
CA GLU A 297 56.73 -6.48 -24.59
C GLU A 297 55.60 -7.50 -24.47
N ALA A 298 55.78 -8.56 -23.68
CA ALA A 298 54.67 -9.45 -23.34
C ALA A 298 53.71 -8.75 -22.37
N THR A 299 52.44 -8.65 -22.71
CA THR A 299 51.44 -7.96 -21.88
C THR A 299 50.04 -8.53 -22.07
N TYR A 300 49.13 -8.19 -21.16
CA TYR A 300 47.72 -8.50 -21.33
C TYR A 300 47.02 -7.33 -22.04
N PRO A 301 46.18 -7.56 -23.07
CA PRO A 301 45.61 -6.50 -23.90
C PRO A 301 44.53 -5.65 -23.19
N ARG A 302 44.19 -5.98 -21.94
CA ARG A 302 43.34 -5.15 -21.08
C ARG A 302 44.19 -4.09 -20.40
N ILE A 303 43.80 -2.84 -20.55
CA ILE A 303 44.51 -1.65 -20.10
C ILE A 303 43.70 -1.00 -18.97
N SER A 304 44.04 -1.31 -17.72
CA SER A 304 43.40 -0.75 -16.53
C SER A 304 44.36 0.21 -15.79
N SER A 305 43.96 0.77 -14.65
CA SER A 305 44.86 1.61 -13.84
C SER A 305 46.05 0.83 -13.28
N ASN A 306 45.86 -0.47 -13.01
CA ASN A 306 46.83 -1.33 -12.34
C ASN A 306 47.51 -2.30 -13.33
N GLN A 307 47.06 -2.32 -14.58
CA GLN A 307 47.52 -3.24 -15.62
C GLN A 307 47.70 -2.43 -16.91
N LYS A 308 48.85 -1.76 -17.03
CA LYS A 308 49.29 -1.05 -18.24
C LYS A 308 50.57 -1.69 -18.75
N PRO A 309 50.86 -1.62 -20.07
CA PRO A 309 52.17 -2.01 -20.57
C PRO A 309 53.30 -1.25 -19.85
N ALA A 310 54.41 -1.92 -19.57
CA ALA A 310 55.60 -1.36 -18.94
C ALA A 310 56.22 -0.23 -19.79
N SER A 311 56.12 -0.35 -21.11
CA SER A 311 56.49 0.72 -22.07
C SER A 311 55.52 1.91 -22.08
N GLY A 312 54.43 1.85 -21.31
CA GLY A 312 53.41 2.89 -21.20
C GLY A 312 52.29 2.78 -22.25
N TRP A 313 51.17 3.45 -21.97
CA TRP A 313 50.01 3.52 -22.87
C TRP A 313 49.65 4.97 -23.18
N ASN A 314 49.75 5.34 -24.47
CA ASN A 314 49.48 6.70 -24.96
C ASN A 314 48.19 6.81 -25.79
N GLY A 315 47.34 5.78 -25.78
CA GLY A 315 46.07 5.75 -26.49
C GLY A 315 46.10 5.08 -27.87
N LEU A 316 47.26 4.64 -28.37
CA LEU A 316 47.42 3.91 -29.63
C LEU A 316 48.58 2.92 -29.51
N GLY A 317 48.38 1.72 -30.02
CA GLY A 317 49.45 0.73 -30.13
C GLY A 317 49.01 -0.53 -30.88
N TRP A 318 49.96 -1.44 -31.03
CA TRP A 318 49.76 -2.71 -31.71
C TRP A 318 49.92 -3.88 -30.76
N PHE A 319 49.07 -4.88 -30.95
CA PHE A 319 49.11 -6.14 -30.23
C PHE A 319 49.29 -7.28 -31.23
N ARG A 320 50.18 -8.22 -30.93
CA ARG A 320 50.46 -9.39 -31.77
C ARG A 320 50.43 -10.67 -30.96
N ILE A 321 49.93 -11.73 -31.55
CA ILE A 321 49.94 -13.08 -31.00
C ILE A 321 50.22 -14.07 -32.13
N HIS A 322 51.08 -15.05 -31.83
CA HIS A 322 51.36 -16.17 -32.73
C HIS A 322 50.47 -17.34 -32.32
N ILE A 323 49.73 -17.89 -33.29
CA ILE A 323 48.77 -18.96 -33.07
C ILE A 323 49.22 -20.17 -33.89
N ALA A 324 49.51 -21.28 -33.21
CA ALA A 324 49.75 -22.56 -33.86
C ALA A 324 48.40 -23.28 -34.03
N VAL A 325 47.99 -23.53 -35.26
CA VAL A 325 46.66 -24.07 -35.60
C VAL A 325 46.80 -25.48 -36.13
N ASP A 326 46.16 -26.43 -35.45
CA ASP A 326 46.10 -27.82 -35.88
C ASP A 326 45.35 -27.99 -37.20
N SER A 327 45.79 -28.97 -37.99
CA SER A 327 45.19 -29.28 -39.29
C SER A 327 43.68 -29.58 -39.25
N SER A 328 43.15 -30.02 -38.09
CA SER A 328 41.71 -30.23 -37.87
C SER A 328 40.85 -28.97 -37.98
N LEU A 329 41.45 -27.77 -37.87
CA LEU A 329 40.76 -26.49 -37.91
C LEU A 329 41.01 -25.69 -39.20
N TRP A 330 41.86 -26.18 -40.09
CA TRP A 330 42.14 -25.49 -41.35
C TRP A 330 40.90 -25.35 -42.21
N SER A 331 40.69 -24.15 -42.75
CA SER A 331 39.51 -23.81 -43.56
C SER A 331 38.16 -23.96 -42.85
N ALA A 332 38.14 -24.22 -41.54
CA ALA A 332 36.91 -24.26 -40.75
C ALA A 332 36.46 -22.83 -40.37
N PRO A 333 35.17 -22.48 -40.50
CA PRO A 333 34.65 -21.20 -40.04
C PRO A 333 34.46 -21.20 -38.52
N LEU A 334 35.41 -20.57 -37.83
CA LEU A 334 35.39 -20.43 -36.37
C LEU A 334 34.78 -19.08 -35.97
N ALA A 335 34.27 -18.99 -34.73
CA ALA A 335 33.75 -17.74 -34.18
C ALA A 335 34.81 -17.01 -33.35
N LEU A 336 35.21 -15.81 -33.80
CA LEU A 336 36.00 -14.85 -33.03
C LEU A 336 35.08 -13.84 -32.34
N ASN A 337 35.15 -13.78 -31.01
CA ASN A 337 34.56 -12.71 -30.21
C ASN A 337 35.69 -11.81 -29.68
N LEU A 338 35.70 -10.55 -30.11
CA LEU A 338 36.62 -9.55 -29.62
C LEU A 338 35.88 -8.55 -28.73
N TRP A 339 36.00 -8.72 -27.43
CA TRP A 339 35.41 -7.82 -26.43
C TRP A 339 36.32 -6.64 -26.25
N GLN A 340 35.91 -5.45 -26.68
CA GLN A 340 36.76 -4.26 -26.61
C GLN A 340 35.99 -3.00 -26.20
N SER A 341 36.72 -1.99 -25.74
CA SER A 341 36.20 -0.67 -25.39
C SER A 341 36.86 0.46 -26.21
N GLY A 342 37.50 0.16 -27.35
CA GLY A 342 38.16 1.14 -28.21
C GLY A 342 37.82 0.98 -29.68
N ALA A 343 38.71 1.43 -30.56
CA ALA A 343 38.68 1.11 -31.98
C ALA A 343 39.77 0.09 -32.31
N SER A 344 39.49 -0.84 -33.22
CA SER A 344 40.49 -1.81 -33.68
C SER A 344 40.41 -2.13 -35.16
N GLU A 345 41.58 -2.43 -35.71
CA GLU A 345 41.74 -3.11 -37.00
C GLU A 345 42.40 -4.46 -36.73
N VAL A 346 41.73 -5.53 -37.13
CA VAL A 346 42.13 -6.91 -36.85
C VAL A 346 42.70 -7.52 -38.13
N TYR A 347 43.94 -7.98 -38.08
CA TYR A 347 44.68 -8.55 -39.20
C TYR A 347 45.04 -10.01 -38.90
N LEU A 348 44.81 -10.91 -39.85
CA LEU A 348 45.29 -12.29 -39.81
C LEU A 348 46.27 -12.48 -40.97
N ASP A 349 47.50 -12.85 -40.65
CA ASP A 349 48.59 -13.06 -41.61
C ASP A 349 48.77 -11.86 -42.55
N GLY A 350 48.70 -10.65 -42.00
CA GLY A 350 48.83 -9.39 -42.74
C GLY A 350 47.58 -8.97 -43.53
N LYS A 351 46.56 -9.81 -43.64
CA LYS A 351 45.29 -9.48 -44.30
C LYS A 351 44.33 -8.85 -43.28
N LEU A 352 43.79 -7.67 -43.59
CA LEU A 352 42.77 -7.03 -42.77
C LEU A 352 41.47 -7.87 -42.80
N LEU A 353 41.06 -8.38 -41.65
CA LEU A 353 39.81 -9.13 -41.49
C LEU A 353 38.63 -8.20 -41.16
N TYR A 354 38.79 -7.35 -40.14
CA TYR A 354 37.70 -6.50 -39.65
C TYR A 354 38.21 -5.11 -39.25
N ARG A 355 37.32 -4.14 -39.40
CA ARG A 355 37.41 -2.84 -38.73
C ARG A 355 36.28 -2.74 -37.73
N LEU A 356 36.62 -2.56 -36.47
CA LEU A 356 35.68 -2.29 -35.39
C LEU A 356 35.88 -0.84 -34.97
N GLY A 357 35.08 0.04 -35.57
CA GLY A 357 35.26 1.48 -35.43
C GLY A 357 36.34 2.03 -36.35
N LYS A 358 36.90 3.19 -35.98
CA LYS A 358 37.96 3.88 -36.72
C LYS A 358 39.13 4.14 -35.79
N VAL A 359 40.24 3.45 -36.05
CA VAL A 359 41.51 3.68 -35.36
C VAL A 359 42.09 5.01 -35.85
N GLY A 360 42.46 5.89 -34.92
CA GLY A 360 43.04 7.20 -35.22
C GLY A 360 44.27 7.50 -34.38
N PRO A 361 45.12 8.45 -34.80
CA PRO A 361 46.28 8.92 -34.01
C PRO A 361 45.91 9.90 -32.90
N SER A 362 44.64 10.31 -32.83
CA SER A 362 44.14 11.26 -31.84
C SER A 362 42.68 10.97 -31.46
N LYS A 363 42.25 11.52 -30.32
CA LYS A 363 40.85 11.41 -29.85
C LYS A 363 39.81 11.96 -30.83
N ALA A 364 40.18 12.93 -31.68
CA ALA A 364 39.25 13.54 -32.64
C ALA A 364 39.04 12.66 -33.89
N GLU A 365 40.00 11.78 -34.19
CA GLU A 365 39.99 10.91 -35.36
C GLU A 365 39.57 9.47 -35.04
N GLU A 366 39.55 9.13 -33.74
CA GLU A 366 39.09 7.85 -33.20
C GLU A 366 37.56 7.76 -33.16
N GLU A 367 37.02 6.63 -33.64
CA GLU A 367 35.63 6.24 -33.44
C GLU A 367 35.59 4.86 -32.76
N THR A 368 35.32 4.82 -31.46
CA THR A 368 35.24 3.57 -30.68
C THR A 368 34.06 2.70 -31.09
N TRP A 369 34.21 1.38 -31.05
CA TRP A 369 33.17 0.41 -31.36
C TRP A 369 33.24 -0.82 -30.47
N ILE A 370 32.08 -1.27 -30.00
CA ILE A 370 31.87 -2.43 -29.16
C ILE A 370 31.13 -3.46 -30.01
N GLU A 371 31.86 -4.47 -30.46
CA GLU A 371 31.27 -5.61 -31.15
C GLU A 371 30.83 -6.65 -30.13
N ARG A 372 29.57 -7.09 -30.23
CA ARG A 372 29.03 -8.17 -29.38
C ARG A 372 28.62 -9.40 -30.19
N ASN A 373 28.65 -9.30 -31.51
CA ASN A 373 28.33 -10.41 -32.39
C ASN A 373 29.61 -11.18 -32.73
N PRO A 374 29.55 -12.52 -32.79
CA PRO A 374 30.69 -13.31 -33.25
C PRO A 374 31.05 -12.96 -34.70
N ARG A 375 32.34 -12.99 -35.02
CA ARG A 375 32.89 -12.77 -36.36
C ARG A 375 33.56 -14.04 -36.88
N CYS A 376 33.51 -14.28 -38.19
CA CYS A 376 34.01 -15.52 -38.79
C CYS A 376 35.52 -15.47 -39.05
N ILE A 377 36.34 -16.16 -38.25
CA ILE A 377 37.78 -16.32 -38.52
C ILE A 377 38.03 -17.68 -39.19
N VAL A 378 38.85 -17.69 -40.24
CA VAL A 378 39.22 -18.90 -40.98
C VAL A 378 40.72 -18.92 -41.11
N PHE A 379 41.33 -20.02 -40.68
CA PHE A 379 42.77 -20.24 -40.80
C PHE A 379 43.09 -20.92 -42.14
N ASP A 380 44.05 -20.36 -42.88
CA ASP A 380 44.61 -20.98 -44.09
C ASP A 380 45.35 -22.29 -43.73
N ARG A 381 45.73 -23.11 -44.72
CA ARG A 381 46.37 -24.44 -44.50
C ARG A 381 47.86 -24.31 -44.13
N GLN A 382 48.15 -23.68 -43.01
CA GLN A 382 49.48 -23.52 -42.45
C GLN A 382 49.43 -23.74 -40.93
N GLU A 383 50.53 -24.19 -40.35
CA GLU A 383 50.58 -24.46 -38.90
C GLU A 383 50.67 -23.17 -38.10
N GLU A 384 51.34 -22.14 -38.61
CA GLU A 384 51.56 -20.89 -37.88
C GLU A 384 50.81 -19.72 -38.50
N HIS A 385 50.12 -18.99 -37.64
CA HIS A 385 49.38 -17.79 -37.98
C HIS A 385 49.74 -16.64 -37.06
N VAL A 386 49.69 -15.42 -37.59
CA VAL A 386 49.88 -14.20 -36.80
C VAL A 386 48.58 -13.42 -36.79
N LEU A 387 48.03 -13.20 -35.60
CA LEU A 387 46.91 -12.30 -35.38
C LEU A 387 47.47 -10.98 -34.83
N ALA A 388 47.34 -9.90 -35.60
CA ALA A 388 47.78 -8.57 -35.23
C ALA A 388 46.57 -7.64 -35.08
N ILE A 389 46.52 -6.88 -33.99
CA ILE A 389 45.44 -5.95 -33.68
C ILE A 389 46.05 -4.56 -33.48
N ARG A 390 45.73 -3.66 -34.39
CA ARG A 390 45.99 -2.23 -34.22
C ARG A 390 44.85 -1.64 -33.41
N TYR A 391 45.12 -1.05 -32.26
CA TYR A 391 44.09 -0.63 -31.30
C TYR A 391 44.31 0.81 -30.84
N SER A 392 43.24 1.61 -30.79
CA SER A 392 43.24 2.94 -30.18
C SER A 392 42.14 3.10 -29.12
N ASN A 393 42.48 3.81 -28.05
CA ASN A 393 41.54 4.34 -27.06
C ASN A 393 42.14 5.54 -26.31
N PHE A 394 41.80 6.76 -26.73
CA PHE A 394 42.27 8.00 -26.08
C PHE A 394 41.43 8.41 -24.85
N SER A 395 40.42 7.62 -24.49
CA SER A 395 39.58 7.86 -23.31
C SER A 395 39.88 6.89 -22.17
N THR A 396 41.03 6.21 -22.23
CA THR A 396 41.45 5.16 -21.28
C THR A 396 41.36 5.60 -19.82
N ASP A 397 41.99 6.72 -19.44
CA ASP A 397 41.97 7.16 -18.04
C ASP A 397 40.55 7.54 -17.57
N TYR A 398 39.73 8.09 -18.47
CA TYR A 398 38.34 8.41 -18.18
C TYR A 398 37.49 7.15 -18.00
N LEU A 399 37.66 6.12 -18.84
CA LEU A 399 36.99 4.83 -18.70
C LEU A 399 37.39 4.12 -17.41
N ASN A 400 38.68 4.12 -17.08
CA ASN A 400 39.19 3.53 -15.84
C ASN A 400 38.60 4.24 -14.60
N GLN A 401 38.39 5.56 -14.64
CA GLN A 401 37.67 6.30 -13.58
C GLN A 401 36.20 5.88 -13.43
N LEU A 402 35.56 5.42 -14.51
CA LEU A 402 34.23 4.84 -14.51
C LEU A 402 34.23 3.35 -14.13
N GLY A 403 35.41 2.73 -13.91
CA GLY A 403 35.54 1.30 -13.63
C GLY A 403 35.37 0.42 -14.87
N ILE A 404 35.52 0.98 -16.07
CA ILE A 404 35.48 0.25 -17.34
C ILE A 404 36.92 0.11 -17.83
N ASP A 405 37.41 -1.13 -17.92
CA ASP A 405 38.77 -1.38 -18.43
C ASP A 405 38.86 -0.98 -19.91
N ALA A 406 39.90 -0.24 -20.27
CA ALA A 406 40.27 -0.04 -21.67
C ALA A 406 40.89 -1.34 -22.24
N GLY A 407 41.00 -1.44 -23.55
CA GLY A 407 41.67 -2.55 -24.22
C GLY A 407 40.69 -3.58 -24.78
N PHE A 408 41.14 -4.83 -24.92
CA PHE A 408 40.31 -5.91 -25.45
C PHE A 408 40.62 -7.29 -24.86
N THR A 409 39.74 -8.25 -25.15
CA THR A 409 39.94 -9.68 -24.89
C THR A 409 39.43 -10.46 -26.11
N GLY A 410 40.27 -11.34 -26.66
CA GLY A 410 39.94 -12.19 -27.80
C GLY A 410 39.57 -13.61 -27.38
N GLN A 411 38.49 -14.14 -27.95
CA GLN A 411 37.98 -15.48 -27.68
C GLN A 411 37.61 -16.20 -28.98
N ILE A 412 38.01 -17.47 -29.11
CA ILE A 412 37.68 -18.33 -30.24
C ILE A 412 36.72 -19.44 -29.80
N TRP A 413 35.70 -19.71 -30.62
CA TRP A 413 34.71 -20.77 -30.46
C TRP A 413 34.71 -21.70 -31.68
N GLU A 414 34.38 -22.98 -31.46
CA GLU A 414 34.39 -24.03 -32.49
C GLU A 414 33.46 -23.73 -33.67
N ASP A 415 32.21 -23.36 -33.40
CA ASP A 415 31.20 -23.20 -34.46
C ASP A 415 30.63 -21.77 -34.47
N LEU A 416 30.81 -21.11 -35.61
CA LEU A 416 30.22 -19.80 -35.86
C LEU A 416 28.69 -19.84 -35.84
N ASN A 417 28.06 -20.87 -36.42
CA ASN A 417 26.61 -20.91 -36.55
C ASN A 417 25.93 -21.08 -35.18
N SER A 418 26.39 -22.05 -34.38
CA SER A 418 25.95 -22.21 -32.99
C SER A 418 26.12 -20.90 -32.20
N ARG A 419 27.25 -20.19 -32.39
CA ARG A 419 27.47 -18.93 -31.66
C ARG A 419 26.56 -17.79 -32.13
N ILE A 420 26.24 -17.72 -33.42
CA ILE A 420 25.25 -16.79 -33.95
C ILE A 420 23.86 -17.12 -33.38
N GLU A 421 23.49 -18.40 -33.32
CA GLU A 421 22.21 -18.85 -32.74
C GLU A 421 22.10 -18.51 -31.26
N ASP A 422 23.14 -18.76 -30.46
CA ASP A 422 23.21 -18.36 -29.05
C ASP A 422 23.01 -16.85 -28.90
N ARG A 423 23.73 -16.07 -29.71
CA ARG A 423 23.64 -14.61 -29.67
C ARG A 423 22.23 -14.15 -30.04
N ALA A 424 21.63 -14.73 -31.07
CA ALA A 424 20.27 -14.44 -31.49
C ALA A 424 19.25 -14.83 -30.40
N ALA A 425 19.44 -15.95 -29.71
CA ALA A 425 18.60 -16.37 -28.60
C ALA A 425 18.67 -15.38 -27.42
N VAL A 426 19.86 -14.91 -27.05
CA VAL A 426 20.05 -13.88 -26.02
C VAL A 426 19.36 -12.58 -26.42
N VAL A 427 19.58 -12.09 -27.65
CA VAL A 427 18.93 -10.87 -28.16
C VAL A 427 17.41 -11.01 -28.13
N ARG A 428 16.87 -12.10 -28.68
CA ARG A 428 15.42 -12.37 -28.70
C ARG A 428 14.83 -12.37 -27.30
N THR A 429 15.49 -13.04 -26.36
CA THR A 429 15.02 -13.14 -24.98
C THR A 429 15.01 -11.77 -24.30
N ILE A 430 16.09 -11.00 -24.44
CA ILE A 430 16.19 -9.64 -23.90
C ILE A 430 15.13 -8.72 -24.53
N THR A 431 14.90 -8.79 -25.84
CA THR A 431 13.86 -8.01 -26.51
C THR A 431 12.45 -8.37 -26.02
N ILE A 432 12.14 -9.65 -25.83
CA ILE A 432 10.84 -10.08 -25.29
C ILE A 432 10.64 -9.48 -23.89
N TYR A 433 11.64 -9.57 -23.02
CA TYR A 433 11.56 -9.00 -21.68
C TYR A 433 11.47 -7.48 -21.69
N GLN A 434 12.25 -6.81 -22.53
CA GLN A 434 12.16 -5.36 -22.70
C GLN A 434 10.75 -4.93 -23.09
N ILE A 435 10.14 -5.59 -24.08
CA ILE A 435 8.76 -5.29 -24.49
C ILE A 435 7.81 -5.54 -23.32
N LEU A 436 7.90 -6.70 -22.67
CA LEU A 436 7.01 -7.07 -21.58
C LEU A 436 7.09 -6.08 -20.40
N PHE A 437 8.30 -5.75 -19.95
CA PHE A 437 8.53 -4.97 -18.75
C PHE A 437 8.53 -3.46 -18.98
N ALA A 438 8.81 -2.95 -20.18
CA ALA A 438 8.73 -1.52 -20.48
C ALA A 438 7.35 -1.07 -20.97
N VAL A 439 6.64 -1.90 -21.75
CA VAL A 439 5.32 -1.52 -22.32
C VAL A 439 4.25 -1.42 -21.23
N ILE A 440 4.24 -2.34 -20.25
CA ILE A 440 3.24 -2.31 -19.17
C ILE A 440 3.28 -0.97 -18.40
N PRO A 441 4.45 -0.50 -17.91
CA PRO A 441 4.61 0.85 -17.37
C PRO A 441 4.12 1.97 -18.28
N ILE A 442 4.44 1.94 -19.58
CA ILE A 442 4.02 2.97 -20.53
C ILE A 442 2.50 3.01 -20.67
N VAL A 443 1.86 1.85 -20.85
CA VAL A 443 0.40 1.75 -20.99
C VAL A 443 -0.30 2.28 -19.73
N LEU A 444 0.20 1.93 -18.55
CA LEU A 444 -0.34 2.43 -17.29
C LEU A 444 -0.07 3.92 -17.09
N ALA A 445 1.08 4.42 -17.53
CA ALA A 445 1.39 5.84 -17.50
C ALA A 445 0.37 6.63 -18.32
N PHE A 446 0.05 6.19 -19.54
CA PHE A 446 -0.97 6.82 -20.37
C PHE A 446 -2.38 6.67 -19.79
N LEU A 447 -2.76 5.48 -19.29
CA LEU A 447 -4.06 5.26 -18.66
C LEU A 447 -4.29 6.25 -17.51
N HIS A 448 -3.33 6.38 -16.60
CA HIS A 448 -3.45 7.30 -15.47
C HIS A 448 -3.33 8.77 -15.89
N LEU A 449 -2.55 9.09 -16.92
CA LEU A 449 -2.54 10.44 -17.50
C LEU A 449 -3.92 10.81 -18.06
N PHE A 450 -4.57 9.92 -18.79
CA PHE A 450 -5.94 10.17 -19.30
C PHE A 450 -6.95 10.28 -18.15
N LEU A 451 -6.88 9.41 -17.14
CA LEU A 451 -7.74 9.52 -15.94
C LEU A 451 -7.56 10.89 -15.25
N PHE A 452 -6.33 11.41 -15.20
CA PHE A 452 -6.09 12.76 -14.70
C PHE A 452 -6.66 13.85 -15.62
N LEU A 453 -6.52 13.73 -16.94
CA LEU A 453 -7.07 14.71 -17.88
C LEU A 453 -8.61 14.78 -17.81
N TYR A 454 -9.30 13.65 -17.65
CA TYR A 454 -10.75 13.61 -17.45
C TYR A 454 -11.17 14.00 -16.02
N TYR A 455 -10.32 13.76 -15.02
CA TYR A 455 -10.60 14.11 -13.63
C TYR A 455 -9.39 14.77 -12.93
N PRO A 456 -9.10 16.06 -13.21
CA PRO A 456 -7.90 16.75 -12.71
C PRO A 456 -7.85 16.92 -11.19
N ARG A 457 -8.95 16.63 -10.49
CA ARG A 457 -9.00 16.63 -9.02
C ARG A 457 -8.25 15.45 -8.40
N ALA A 458 -8.15 14.31 -9.10
CA ALA A 458 -7.39 13.14 -8.64
C ALA A 458 -5.92 13.25 -9.05
N LYS A 459 -5.16 14.09 -8.33
CA LYS A 459 -3.74 14.34 -8.61
C LYS A 459 -2.85 13.10 -8.46
N GLU A 460 -3.29 12.10 -7.70
CA GLU A 460 -2.64 10.80 -7.58
C GLU A 460 -2.40 10.13 -8.94
N ASN A 461 -3.32 10.31 -9.90
CA ASN A 461 -3.18 9.75 -11.24
C ASN A 461 -2.07 10.44 -12.04
N LEU A 462 -1.92 11.76 -11.91
CA LEU A 462 -0.81 12.48 -12.55
C LEU A 462 0.54 12.03 -12.00
N TYR A 463 0.67 11.97 -10.67
CA TYR A 463 1.91 11.56 -10.04
C TYR A 463 2.26 10.11 -10.39
N PHE A 464 1.27 9.21 -10.38
CA PHE A 464 1.52 7.82 -10.75
C PHE A 464 1.91 7.70 -12.23
N ALA A 465 1.26 8.44 -13.13
CA ALA A 465 1.63 8.46 -14.54
C ALA A 465 3.10 8.88 -14.75
N LEU A 466 3.53 9.96 -14.10
CA LEU A 466 4.92 10.43 -14.18
C LEU A 466 5.90 9.43 -13.57
N CYS A 467 5.53 8.79 -12.46
CA CYS A 467 6.32 7.71 -11.85
C CYS A 467 6.52 6.54 -12.83
N MET A 468 5.45 6.09 -13.49
CA MET A 468 5.49 4.99 -14.44
C MET A 468 6.24 5.33 -15.72
N PHE A 469 6.20 6.57 -16.20
CA PHE A 469 7.07 7.01 -17.31
C PHE A 469 8.55 6.93 -16.93
N CYS A 470 8.92 7.36 -15.71
CA CYS A 470 10.31 7.26 -15.26
C CYS A 470 10.74 5.79 -15.13
N TRP A 471 9.92 4.92 -14.53
CA TRP A 471 10.21 3.48 -14.48
C TRP A 471 10.30 2.84 -15.86
N ALA A 472 9.44 3.24 -16.81
CA ALA A 472 9.52 2.74 -18.19
C ALA A 472 10.87 3.06 -18.84
N ILE A 473 11.40 4.27 -18.62
CA ILE A 473 12.70 4.70 -19.13
C ILE A 473 13.83 3.86 -18.54
N ILE A 474 13.84 3.69 -17.21
CA ILE A 474 14.86 2.91 -16.50
C ILE A 474 14.85 1.45 -16.97
N VAL A 475 13.66 0.82 -16.98
CA VAL A 475 13.51 -0.57 -17.43
C VAL A 475 13.89 -0.73 -18.89
N PHE A 476 13.50 0.21 -19.77
CA PHE A 476 13.89 0.16 -21.17
C PHE A 476 15.40 0.17 -21.32
N GLU A 477 16.08 1.03 -20.56
CA GLU A 477 17.53 1.23 -20.60
C GLU A 477 18.33 0.03 -20.09
N ASP A 478 17.90 -0.63 -19.00
CA ASP A 478 18.52 -1.86 -18.49
C ASP A 478 18.64 -2.96 -19.56
N PHE A 479 17.70 -2.99 -20.50
CA PHE A 479 17.71 -3.94 -21.62
C PHE A 479 18.34 -3.39 -22.91
N GLN A 480 18.78 -2.12 -22.94
CA GLN A 480 19.46 -1.53 -24.09
C GLN A 480 20.90 -2.01 -24.23
N SER A 481 21.56 -2.37 -23.11
CA SER A 481 22.99 -2.68 -23.09
C SER A 481 23.43 -3.52 -24.29
N PRO A 482 22.82 -4.68 -24.65
CA PRO A 482 23.27 -5.53 -25.76
C PRO A 482 23.23 -4.90 -27.17
N PHE A 483 22.51 -3.80 -27.35
CA PHE A 483 22.31 -3.12 -28.63
C PHE A 483 23.24 -1.91 -28.83
N LEU A 484 23.81 -1.39 -27.73
CA LEU A 484 24.70 -0.23 -27.75
C LEU A 484 26.03 -0.60 -28.39
N LYS A 485 26.52 0.26 -29.30
CA LYS A 485 27.69 -0.02 -30.12
C LYS A 485 28.89 0.85 -29.79
N ASN A 486 28.70 2.03 -29.20
CA ASN A 486 29.80 2.96 -28.94
C ASN A 486 29.75 3.44 -27.47
N ILE A 487 30.89 3.76 -26.89
CA ILE A 487 30.99 4.25 -25.50
C ILE A 487 30.15 5.51 -25.25
N PRO A 488 30.16 6.55 -26.12
CA PRO A 488 29.35 7.73 -25.87
C PRO A 488 27.85 7.43 -25.78
N GLN A 489 27.36 6.40 -26.50
CA GLN A 489 25.98 5.96 -26.40
C GLN A 489 25.70 5.33 -25.04
N ILE A 490 26.58 4.45 -24.55
CA ILE A 490 26.47 3.84 -23.22
C ILE A 490 26.36 4.91 -22.14
N ILE A 491 27.29 5.87 -22.14
CA ILE A 491 27.27 6.97 -21.16
C ILE A 491 25.96 7.76 -21.25
N TRP A 492 25.47 8.03 -22.45
CA TRP A 492 24.19 8.73 -22.67
C TRP A 492 23.00 7.97 -22.09
N PHE A 493 22.89 6.67 -22.36
CA PHE A 493 21.80 5.82 -21.88
C PHE A 493 21.82 5.67 -20.36
N GLU A 494 22.97 5.31 -19.78
CA GLU A 494 23.18 5.21 -18.34
C GLU A 494 22.79 6.52 -17.62
N SER A 495 23.16 7.65 -18.22
CA SER A 495 22.83 8.95 -17.64
C SER A 495 21.35 9.30 -17.71
N ILE A 496 20.65 8.91 -18.77
CA ILE A 496 19.18 9.04 -18.87
C ILE A 496 18.53 8.22 -17.75
N SER A 497 19.01 6.99 -17.54
CA SER A 497 18.53 6.07 -16.51
C SER A 497 18.71 6.65 -15.10
N ILE A 498 19.93 7.10 -14.76
CA ILE A 498 20.25 7.76 -13.49
C ILE A 498 19.39 9.02 -13.28
N SER A 499 19.19 9.82 -14.33
CA SER A 499 18.39 11.04 -14.26
C SER A 499 16.89 10.76 -14.09
N ALA A 500 16.40 9.59 -14.52
CA ALA A 500 15.01 9.17 -14.32
C ALA A 500 14.75 8.58 -12.93
N MET A 501 15.79 8.08 -12.23
CA MET A 501 15.68 7.42 -10.92
C MET A 501 15.08 8.33 -9.83
N SER A 502 15.65 9.52 -9.66
CA SER A 502 15.17 10.48 -8.65
C SER A 502 13.72 10.92 -8.89
N PRO A 503 13.32 11.34 -10.11
CA PRO A 503 11.92 11.59 -10.45
C PRO A 503 11.00 10.39 -10.20
N ALA A 504 11.40 9.16 -10.53
CA ALA A 504 10.59 7.96 -10.28
C ALA A 504 10.23 7.84 -8.79
N ILE A 505 11.21 8.07 -7.91
CA ILE A 505 11.04 8.01 -6.45
C ILE A 505 10.16 9.16 -5.97
N ILE A 506 10.42 10.41 -6.41
CA ILE A 506 9.63 11.59 -6.03
C ILE A 506 8.16 11.39 -6.40
N PHE A 507 7.89 11.01 -7.65
CA PHE A 507 6.52 10.83 -8.11
C PHE A 507 5.83 9.62 -7.46
N GLY A 508 6.59 8.57 -7.12
CA GLY A 508 6.11 7.46 -6.30
C GLY A 508 5.67 7.92 -4.90
N LEU A 509 6.51 8.72 -4.22
CA LEU A 509 6.20 9.33 -2.93
C LEU A 509 4.98 10.26 -3.01
N LEU A 510 4.90 11.12 -4.04
CA LEU A 510 3.77 12.01 -4.26
C LEU A 510 2.47 11.25 -4.50
N THR A 511 2.53 10.13 -5.22
CA THR A 511 1.39 9.22 -5.39
C THR A 511 0.93 8.68 -4.04
N ALA A 512 1.87 8.20 -3.22
CA ALA A 512 1.57 7.70 -1.88
C ALA A 512 0.94 8.80 -1.00
N TYR A 513 1.49 10.02 -0.96
CA TYR A 513 0.95 11.13 -0.18
C TYR A 513 -0.42 11.60 -0.64
N ALA A 514 -0.66 11.67 -1.96
CA ALA A 514 -1.95 12.04 -2.52
C ALA A 514 -3.05 11.06 -2.08
N GLY A 515 -2.70 9.78 -1.83
CA GLY A 515 -3.61 8.78 -1.28
C GLY A 515 -3.97 8.97 0.20
N VAL A 516 -3.10 9.59 1.02
CA VAL A 516 -3.28 9.68 2.50
C VAL A 516 -3.79 11.04 2.95
N SER A 517 -3.37 12.08 2.25
CA SER A 517 -3.40 13.44 2.75
C SER A 517 -3.95 14.39 1.70
N ARG A 518 -4.94 15.21 2.08
CA ARG A 518 -5.48 16.27 1.21
C ARG A 518 -4.42 17.33 0.86
N LYS A 519 -3.36 17.46 1.66
CA LYS A 519 -2.25 18.38 1.45
C LYS A 519 -0.93 17.62 1.62
N ILE A 520 -0.01 17.81 0.68
CA ILE A 520 1.34 17.23 0.71
C ILE A 520 2.09 17.77 1.95
N PRO A 521 2.65 16.91 2.81
CA PRO A 521 3.36 17.34 4.00
C PRO A 521 4.69 18.04 3.67
N ARG A 522 5.12 18.96 4.53
CA ARG A 522 6.38 19.71 4.36
C ARG A 522 7.62 18.83 4.25
N GLN A 523 7.60 17.64 4.86
CA GLN A 523 8.67 16.64 4.76
C GLN A 523 8.91 16.19 3.31
N CYS A 524 7.88 16.17 2.46
CA CYS A 524 8.02 15.85 1.04
C CYS A 524 8.92 16.85 0.30
N LEU A 525 9.03 18.10 0.78
CA LEU A 525 9.89 19.11 0.19
C LEU A 525 11.37 18.71 0.27
N PHE A 526 11.78 18.05 1.34
CA PHE A 526 13.14 17.50 1.47
C PHE A 526 13.43 16.51 0.33
N PHE A 527 12.53 15.55 0.07
CA PHE A 527 12.71 14.56 -0.98
C PHE A 527 12.70 15.18 -2.39
N ILE A 528 11.87 16.20 -2.61
CA ILE A 528 11.84 16.94 -3.88
C ILE A 528 13.16 17.69 -4.09
N ILE A 529 13.64 18.44 -3.08
CA ILE A 529 14.90 19.19 -3.19
C ILE A 529 16.08 18.24 -3.35
N ALA A 530 16.19 17.20 -2.51
CA ALA A 530 17.28 16.23 -2.58
C ALA A 530 17.29 15.50 -3.93
N GLY A 531 16.14 15.03 -4.41
CA GLY A 531 16.05 14.36 -5.71
C GLY A 531 16.31 15.32 -6.87
N ALA A 532 15.90 16.59 -6.78
CA ALA A 532 16.24 17.61 -7.78
C ALA A 532 17.76 17.88 -7.83
N VAL A 533 18.42 17.98 -6.67
CA VAL A 533 19.89 18.13 -6.59
C VAL A 533 20.59 16.93 -7.21
N LEU A 534 20.15 15.69 -6.91
CA LEU A 534 20.71 14.48 -7.50
C LEU A 534 20.48 14.41 -9.02
N THR A 535 19.29 14.79 -9.50
CA THR A 535 18.96 14.83 -10.93
C THR A 535 19.81 15.87 -11.65
N ILE A 536 19.91 17.09 -11.12
CA ILE A 536 20.74 18.15 -11.68
C ILE A 536 22.21 17.73 -11.65
N GLY A 537 22.69 17.12 -10.57
CA GLY A 537 24.05 16.59 -10.47
C GLY A 537 24.35 15.54 -11.55
N ALA A 538 23.42 14.61 -11.78
CA ALA A 538 23.52 13.63 -12.86
C ALA A 538 23.53 14.29 -14.25
N LEU A 539 22.64 15.28 -14.49
CA LEU A 539 22.60 16.04 -15.75
C LEU A 539 23.84 16.93 -15.96
N LEU A 540 24.48 17.43 -14.91
CA LEU A 540 25.73 18.19 -15.01
C LEU A 540 26.93 17.27 -15.25
N SER A 541 26.89 16.03 -14.76
CA SER A 541 27.88 15.00 -15.08
C SER A 541 27.86 14.62 -16.57
N LEU A 542 26.67 14.61 -17.21
CA LEU A 542 26.50 14.45 -18.66
C LEU A 542 27.26 15.49 -19.48
N TRP A 543 27.26 16.74 -19.01
CA TRP A 543 27.93 17.86 -19.69
C TRP A 543 29.43 17.92 -19.42
N ARG A 544 30.01 16.94 -18.71
CA ARG A 544 31.42 16.89 -18.30
C ARG A 544 31.86 18.06 -17.41
N TRP A 545 30.92 18.79 -16.79
CA TRP A 545 31.25 19.92 -15.90
C TRP A 545 31.71 19.46 -14.52
N ILE A 546 31.27 18.28 -14.06
CA ILE A 546 31.64 17.73 -12.76
C ILE A 546 32.07 16.27 -12.95
N PRO A 547 33.33 15.90 -12.64
CA PRO A 547 33.76 14.50 -12.59
C PRO A 547 33.20 13.86 -11.31
N LEU A 548 31.92 13.48 -11.33
CA LEU A 548 31.40 12.61 -10.28
C LEU A 548 31.97 11.20 -10.55
N SER A 549 32.80 10.69 -9.64
CA SER A 549 33.16 9.28 -9.71
C SER A 549 31.89 8.44 -9.56
N MET A 550 31.74 7.36 -10.34
CA MET A 550 30.56 6.49 -10.25
C MET A 550 30.36 5.96 -8.81
N LYS A 551 31.43 5.85 -8.02
CA LYS A 551 31.41 5.46 -6.60
C LYS A 551 30.78 6.51 -5.68
N THR A 552 31.11 7.80 -5.81
CA THR A 552 30.53 8.84 -4.94
C THR A 552 29.07 9.14 -5.32
N GLY A 553 28.75 9.14 -6.61
CA GLY A 553 27.37 9.31 -7.09
C GLY A 553 26.44 8.20 -6.63
N SER A 554 26.88 6.94 -6.75
CA SER A 554 26.07 5.77 -6.37
C SER A 554 25.71 5.73 -4.88
N ILE A 555 26.64 6.08 -3.98
CA ILE A 555 26.35 6.13 -2.53
C ILE A 555 25.24 7.13 -2.20
N SER A 556 25.29 8.34 -2.77
CA SER A 556 24.24 9.35 -2.54
C SER A 556 22.87 8.90 -3.04
N PHE A 557 22.82 8.21 -4.19
CA PHE A 557 21.58 7.62 -4.70
C PHE A 557 21.06 6.49 -3.79
N TYR A 558 21.91 5.60 -3.29
CA TYR A 558 21.49 4.54 -2.38
C TYR A 558 20.95 5.09 -1.05
N LEU A 559 21.59 6.12 -0.48
CA LEU A 559 21.10 6.79 0.73
C LEU A 559 19.74 7.47 0.48
N TYR A 560 19.56 8.08 -0.70
CA TYR A 560 18.29 8.68 -1.09
C TYR A 560 17.17 7.64 -1.25
N ILE A 561 17.45 6.52 -1.91
CA ILE A 561 16.53 5.38 -2.04
C ILE A 561 16.15 4.85 -0.66
N ALA A 562 17.12 4.63 0.24
CA ALA A 562 16.87 4.15 1.59
C ALA A 562 15.99 5.12 2.40
N ALA A 563 16.28 6.43 2.34
CA ALA A 563 15.47 7.46 2.99
C ALA A 563 14.03 7.49 2.44
N ALA A 564 13.87 7.38 1.12
CA ALA A 564 12.57 7.33 0.47
C ALA A 564 11.78 6.06 0.83
N ALA A 565 12.46 4.92 0.95
CA ALA A 565 11.85 3.66 1.39
C ALA A 565 11.32 3.75 2.82
N VAL A 566 12.09 4.34 3.74
CA VAL A 566 11.65 4.59 5.12
C VAL A 566 10.43 5.52 5.15
N GLU A 567 10.42 6.57 4.32
CA GLU A 567 9.29 7.49 4.25
C GLU A 567 8.05 6.84 3.64
N LEU A 568 8.19 6.05 2.56
CA LEU A 568 7.10 5.25 2.00
C LEU A 568 6.52 4.32 3.06
N PHE A 569 7.37 3.60 3.80
CA PHE A 569 6.94 2.73 4.89
C PHE A 569 6.15 3.52 5.93
N ARG A 570 6.66 4.67 6.39
CA ARG A 570 5.95 5.55 7.34
C ARG A 570 4.58 5.98 6.82
N VAL A 571 4.48 6.40 5.56
CA VAL A 571 3.23 6.85 4.93
C VAL A 571 2.20 5.73 4.87
N PHE A 572 2.59 4.52 4.47
CA PHE A 572 1.68 3.37 4.42
C PHE A 572 1.37 2.80 5.80
N PHE A 573 2.31 2.83 6.74
CA PHE A 573 2.07 2.45 8.12
C PHE A 573 1.00 3.35 8.75
N ILE A 574 1.09 4.68 8.56
CA ILE A 574 0.06 5.63 9.01
C ILE A 574 -1.29 5.37 8.35
N GLN A 575 -1.33 5.03 7.05
CA GLN A 575 -2.57 4.63 6.38
C GLN A 575 -3.19 3.36 6.98
N GLY A 576 -2.37 2.37 7.32
CA GLY A 576 -2.84 1.10 7.90
C GLY A 576 -3.57 1.28 9.24
N PHE A 577 -3.15 2.25 10.06
CA PHE A 577 -3.77 2.53 11.35
C PHE A 577 -5.02 3.44 11.28
N LYS A 578 -5.14 4.29 10.26
CA LYS A 578 -6.36 5.07 10.05
C LYS A 578 -7.42 4.17 9.40
N LYS A 579 -8.34 3.64 10.21
CA LYS A 579 -9.44 2.72 9.84
C LYS A 579 -10.39 3.20 8.70
N GLU A 580 -10.13 4.33 8.04
CA GLU A 580 -10.84 4.77 6.84
C GLU A 580 -10.12 4.37 5.54
N LYS A 581 -10.55 3.21 5.02
CA LYS A 581 -10.65 2.76 3.62
C LYS A 581 -9.72 3.37 2.53
N SER A 582 -8.96 2.45 1.91
CA SER A 582 -8.45 2.44 0.51
C SER A 582 -7.04 3.00 0.28
N GLY A 583 -6.05 2.13 0.43
CA GLY A 583 -4.66 2.44 0.08
C GLY A 583 -3.65 1.34 0.46
N TRP A 584 -4.05 0.39 1.32
CA TRP A 584 -3.20 -0.74 1.71
C TRP A 584 -2.78 -1.63 0.54
N ILE A 585 -3.63 -1.78 -0.48
CA ILE A 585 -3.31 -2.57 -1.70
C ILE A 585 -2.14 -1.91 -2.40
N THR A 586 -2.26 -0.61 -2.70
CA THR A 586 -1.18 0.22 -3.23
C THR A 586 0.07 0.13 -2.37
N GLY A 587 -0.09 0.14 -1.04
CA GLY A 587 0.98 -0.09 -0.08
C GLY A 587 1.74 -1.41 -0.30
N ILE A 588 1.04 -2.53 -0.50
CA ILE A 588 1.67 -3.83 -0.83
C ILE A 588 2.52 -3.72 -2.10
N GLY A 589 2.00 -3.03 -3.13
CA GLY A 589 2.73 -2.81 -4.38
C GLY A 589 4.03 -2.04 -4.16
N PHE A 590 3.98 -0.94 -3.40
CA PHE A 590 5.17 -0.17 -3.04
C PHE A 590 6.14 -0.95 -2.15
N THR A 591 5.64 -1.74 -1.19
CA THR A 591 6.49 -2.60 -0.36
C THR A 591 7.20 -3.66 -1.19
N ALA A 592 6.50 -4.28 -2.16
CA ALA A 592 7.11 -5.24 -3.08
C ALA A 592 8.20 -4.57 -3.94
N LEU A 593 7.96 -3.36 -4.45
CA LEU A 593 8.97 -2.59 -5.18
C LEU A 593 10.18 -2.27 -4.30
N MET A 594 9.99 -1.82 -3.06
CA MET A 594 11.10 -1.52 -2.15
C MET A 594 11.91 -2.76 -1.79
N LEU A 595 11.26 -3.90 -1.55
CA LEU A 595 11.95 -5.17 -1.30
C LEU A 595 12.75 -5.60 -2.52
N ALA A 596 12.19 -5.47 -3.73
CA ALA A 596 12.87 -5.84 -4.96
C ALA A 596 14.08 -4.93 -5.25
N ILE A 597 13.98 -3.62 -4.96
CA ILE A 597 15.11 -2.68 -5.02
C ILE A 597 16.16 -3.02 -3.96
N PHE A 598 15.75 -3.38 -2.73
CA PHE A 598 16.68 -3.81 -1.69
C PHE A 598 17.44 -5.08 -2.10
N CYS A 599 16.75 -6.08 -2.64
CA CYS A 599 17.38 -7.26 -3.23
C CYS A 599 18.33 -6.87 -4.37
N GLN A 600 17.95 -5.94 -5.24
CA GLN A 600 18.81 -5.44 -6.32
C GLN A 600 20.13 -4.85 -5.77
N ILE A 601 20.05 -4.07 -4.69
CA ILE A 601 21.22 -3.48 -4.04
C ILE A 601 22.12 -4.58 -3.48
N LEU A 602 21.56 -5.58 -2.79
CA LEU A 602 22.33 -6.72 -2.26
C LEU A 602 23.03 -7.53 -3.37
N ILE A 603 22.36 -7.73 -4.52
CA ILE A 603 22.95 -8.36 -5.71
C ILE A 603 24.09 -7.48 -6.25
N GLY A 604 23.89 -6.17 -6.33
CA GLY A 604 24.91 -5.22 -6.78
C GLY A 604 26.17 -5.22 -5.91
N PHE A 605 26.03 -5.40 -4.60
CA PHE A 605 27.14 -5.59 -3.67
C PHE A 605 27.68 -7.03 -3.61
N LYS A 606 27.17 -7.94 -4.46
CA LYS A 606 27.52 -9.37 -4.49
C LYS A 606 27.32 -10.08 -3.14
N ILE A 607 26.43 -9.56 -2.28
CA ILE A 607 26.08 -10.17 -0.99
C ILE A 607 25.18 -11.40 -1.21
N ILE A 608 24.30 -11.33 -2.21
CA ILE A 608 23.43 -12.44 -2.62
C ILE A 608 23.61 -12.70 -4.12
N ALA A 609 23.38 -13.95 -4.53
CA ALA A 609 23.40 -14.33 -5.93
C ALA A 609 22.23 -13.70 -6.72
N PRO A 610 22.41 -13.44 -8.03
CA PRO A 610 21.31 -13.07 -8.93
C PRO A 610 20.12 -14.02 -8.83
N ILE A 611 18.89 -13.48 -8.82
CA ILE A 611 17.66 -14.26 -8.69
C ILE A 611 17.01 -14.39 -10.08
N GLY A 612 16.92 -15.63 -10.58
CA GLY A 612 16.42 -15.91 -11.93
C GLY A 612 17.49 -15.75 -13.01
N GLN A 613 17.09 -15.74 -14.28
CA GLN A 613 18.02 -15.65 -15.42
C GLN A 613 18.65 -14.26 -15.60
N PHE A 614 18.09 -13.23 -14.95
CA PHE A 614 18.55 -11.86 -15.03
C PHE A 614 18.82 -11.35 -13.62
N GLY A 615 19.98 -10.74 -13.39
CA GLY A 615 20.32 -10.12 -12.11
C GLY A 615 19.53 -8.84 -11.79
N VAL A 616 18.47 -8.54 -12.54
CA VAL A 616 17.63 -7.34 -12.42
C VAL A 616 16.28 -7.73 -11.81
N VAL A 617 16.14 -7.59 -10.49
CA VAL A 617 14.99 -8.08 -9.71
C VAL A 617 13.93 -6.99 -9.50
N TYR A 618 14.31 -5.70 -9.49
CA TYR A 618 13.38 -4.61 -9.21
C TYR A 618 12.23 -4.51 -10.23
N ILE A 619 12.43 -4.99 -11.46
CA ILE A 619 11.41 -4.99 -12.54
C ILE A 619 10.14 -5.76 -12.15
N TYR A 620 10.28 -6.83 -11.37
CA TYR A 620 9.13 -7.57 -10.83
C TYR A 620 8.37 -6.74 -9.79
N GLY A 621 9.09 -5.95 -9.01
CA GLY A 621 8.52 -4.97 -8.08
C GLY A 621 7.69 -3.89 -8.81
N VAL A 622 8.17 -3.40 -9.96
CA VAL A 622 7.44 -2.42 -10.79
C VAL A 622 6.14 -3.04 -11.33
N LEU A 623 6.16 -4.30 -11.77
CA LEU A 623 4.94 -5.01 -12.18
C LEU A 623 3.96 -5.22 -11.02
N LEU A 624 4.45 -5.60 -9.85
CA LEU A 624 3.58 -5.79 -8.67
C LEU A 624 2.95 -4.48 -8.22
N LEU A 625 3.70 -3.37 -8.27
CA LEU A 625 3.16 -2.02 -8.05
C LEU A 625 2.07 -1.68 -9.07
N SER A 626 2.34 -1.96 -10.35
CA SER A 626 1.43 -1.73 -11.47
C SER A 626 0.08 -2.46 -11.30
N VAL A 627 0.14 -3.75 -10.98
CA VAL A 627 -1.05 -4.59 -10.74
C VAL A 627 -1.78 -4.12 -9.48
N SER A 628 -1.05 -3.81 -8.42
CA SER A 628 -1.62 -3.34 -7.16
C SER A 628 -2.44 -2.04 -7.33
N VAL A 629 -1.90 -1.04 -8.02
CA VAL A 629 -2.61 0.22 -8.30
C VAL A 629 -3.82 -0.01 -9.20
N SER A 630 -3.71 -0.89 -10.20
CA SER A 630 -4.84 -1.25 -11.07
C SER A 630 -5.99 -1.90 -10.30
N ILE A 631 -5.68 -2.83 -9.38
CA ILE A 631 -6.68 -3.46 -8.50
C ILE A 631 -7.33 -2.41 -7.60
N ASP A 632 -6.54 -1.52 -7.01
CA ASP A 632 -7.05 -0.48 -6.13
C ASP A 632 -7.96 0.51 -6.86
N LEU A 633 -7.57 0.96 -8.06
CA LEU A 633 -8.40 1.78 -8.94
C LEU A 633 -9.73 1.10 -9.28
N SER A 634 -9.71 -0.17 -9.69
CA SER A 634 -10.90 -0.95 -10.01
C SER A 634 -11.84 -1.05 -8.80
N ARG A 635 -11.29 -1.30 -7.59
CA ARG A 635 -12.07 -1.35 -6.35
C ARG A 635 -12.69 0.00 -5.99
N ARG A 636 -11.96 1.10 -6.15
CA ARG A 636 -12.48 2.46 -5.93
C ARG A 636 -13.62 2.76 -6.89
N PHE A 637 -13.45 2.47 -8.17
CA PHE A 637 -14.49 2.66 -9.18
C PHE A 637 -15.76 1.86 -8.85
N ALA A 638 -15.62 0.58 -8.52
CA ALA A 638 -16.75 -0.27 -8.13
C ALA A 638 -17.42 0.17 -6.82
N LYS A 639 -16.67 0.77 -5.88
CA LYS A 639 -17.23 1.33 -4.65
C LYS A 639 -18.00 2.62 -4.95
N THR A 640 -17.41 3.55 -5.68
CA THR A 640 -18.06 4.82 -6.08
C THR A 640 -19.35 4.54 -6.85
N ASN A 641 -19.36 3.56 -7.76
CA ASN A 641 -20.57 3.20 -8.49
C ASN A 641 -21.68 2.67 -7.57
N ARG A 642 -21.35 1.80 -6.60
CA ARG A 642 -22.32 1.32 -5.60
C ARG A 642 -22.82 2.42 -4.67
N ASP A 643 -21.93 3.31 -4.22
CA ASP A 643 -22.30 4.44 -3.37
C ASP A 643 -23.24 5.39 -4.14
N LEU A 644 -22.99 5.60 -5.45
CA LEU A 644 -23.85 6.40 -6.32
C LEU A 644 -25.22 5.75 -6.54
N GLU A 645 -25.29 4.44 -6.75
CA GLU A 645 -26.55 3.69 -6.84
C GLU A 645 -27.36 3.83 -5.54
N GLN A 646 -26.73 3.74 -4.38
CA GLN A 646 -27.39 3.94 -3.09
C GLN A 646 -27.90 5.38 -2.91
N GLN A 647 -27.09 6.37 -3.27
CA GLN A 647 -27.52 7.77 -3.27
C GLN A 647 -28.71 8.01 -4.19
N LEU A 648 -28.73 7.39 -5.37
CA LEU A 648 -29.85 7.49 -6.31
C LEU A 648 -31.15 6.92 -5.71
N VAL A 649 -31.07 5.77 -5.03
CA VAL A 649 -32.22 5.19 -4.31
C VAL A 649 -32.71 6.14 -3.22
N HIS A 650 -31.78 6.68 -2.42
CA HIS A 650 -32.14 7.62 -1.35
C HIS A 650 -32.79 8.91 -1.88
N VAL A 651 -32.25 9.49 -2.97
CA VAL A 651 -32.82 10.68 -3.63
C VAL A 651 -34.21 10.38 -4.18
N LYS A 652 -34.43 9.22 -4.81
CA LYS A 652 -35.76 8.79 -5.27
C LYS A 652 -36.74 8.65 -4.11
N GLU A 653 -36.32 8.07 -2.99
CA GLU A 653 -37.16 7.92 -1.81
C GLU A 653 -37.51 9.27 -1.16
N LEU A 654 -36.53 10.17 -1.03
CA LEU A 654 -36.74 11.55 -0.57
C LEU A 654 -37.71 12.31 -1.48
N SER A 655 -37.54 12.20 -2.80
CA SER A 655 -38.44 12.81 -3.77
C SER A 655 -39.88 12.29 -3.63
N ARG A 656 -40.05 10.97 -3.47
CA ARG A 656 -41.37 10.37 -3.20
C ARG A 656 -41.99 10.89 -1.91
N LYS A 657 -41.22 10.94 -0.80
CA LYS A 657 -41.70 11.47 0.49
C LYS A 657 -42.11 12.94 0.39
N SER A 658 -41.32 13.76 -0.31
CA SER A 658 -41.64 15.17 -0.53
C SER A 658 -42.95 15.34 -1.32
N LEU A 659 -43.19 14.52 -2.35
CA LEU A 659 -44.43 14.56 -3.13
C LEU A 659 -45.64 14.12 -2.30
N GLU A 660 -45.50 13.08 -1.47
CA GLU A 660 -46.55 12.63 -0.55
C GLU A 660 -46.90 13.70 0.50
N GLN A 661 -45.90 14.42 1.02
CA GLN A 661 -46.11 15.53 1.95
C GLN A 661 -46.88 16.68 1.29
N GLU A 662 -46.51 17.08 0.08
CA GLU A 662 -47.21 18.14 -0.66
C GLU A 662 -48.69 17.77 -0.90
N ARG A 663 -48.95 16.51 -1.28
CA ARG A 663 -50.32 16.02 -1.47
C ARG A 663 -51.14 16.09 -0.18
N ARG A 664 -50.58 15.63 0.95
CA ARG A 664 -51.27 15.68 2.26
C ARG A 664 -51.57 17.11 2.71
N ALA A 665 -50.65 18.04 2.49
CA ALA A 665 -50.86 19.46 2.82
C ALA A 665 -52.04 20.05 2.03
N LYS A 666 -52.13 19.75 0.73
CA LYS A 666 -53.28 20.16 -0.11
C LYS A 666 -54.60 19.54 0.35
N GLU A 667 -54.61 18.26 0.71
CA GLU A 667 -55.81 17.58 1.23
C GLU A 667 -56.30 18.23 2.54
N GLN A 668 -55.37 18.60 3.44
CA GLN A 668 -55.69 19.30 4.69
C GLN A 668 -56.23 20.72 4.46
N GLU A 669 -55.64 21.48 3.53
CA GLU A 669 -56.10 22.83 3.20
C GLU A 669 -57.55 22.81 2.68
N ILE A 670 -57.88 21.84 1.81
CA ILE A 670 -59.24 21.68 1.29
C ILE A 670 -60.22 21.33 2.42
N ALA A 671 -59.84 20.40 3.30
CA ALA A 671 -60.69 20.01 4.43
C ALA A 671 -60.97 21.18 5.38
N HIS A 672 -59.96 22.02 5.66
CA HIS A 672 -60.12 23.20 6.50
C HIS A 672 -61.11 24.20 5.90
N LYS A 673 -60.97 24.52 4.61
CA LYS A 673 -61.88 25.45 3.92
C LYS A 673 -63.33 24.96 3.91
N LEU A 674 -63.55 23.65 3.77
CA LEU A 674 -64.89 23.06 3.84
C LEU A 674 -65.51 23.19 5.24
N LEU A 675 -64.71 22.97 6.29
CA LEU A 675 -65.18 23.09 7.68
C LEU A 675 -65.54 24.53 8.03
N GLU A 676 -64.72 25.51 7.63
CA GLU A 676 -65.00 26.93 7.85
C GLU A 676 -66.30 27.36 7.16
N ALA A 677 -66.53 26.90 5.92
CA ALA A 677 -67.76 27.19 5.19
C ALA A 677 -69.01 26.61 5.87
N ASP A 678 -68.94 25.38 6.40
CA ASP A 678 -70.08 24.76 7.10
C ASP A 678 -70.40 25.47 8.43
N ASN A 679 -69.37 25.86 9.19
CA ASN A 679 -69.55 26.61 10.43
C ASN A 679 -70.19 27.99 10.16
N ALA A 680 -69.70 28.73 9.16
CA ALA A 680 -70.25 30.03 8.80
C ALA A 680 -71.74 29.96 8.46
N ARG A 681 -72.16 28.92 7.70
CA ARG A 681 -73.58 28.68 7.38
C ARG A 681 -74.42 28.46 8.64
N LYS A 682 -73.97 27.59 9.56
CA LYS A 682 -74.69 27.27 10.79
C LYS A 682 -74.87 28.48 11.71
N THR A 683 -73.84 29.33 11.83
CA THR A 683 -73.93 30.56 12.62
C THR A 683 -74.97 31.53 12.05
N GLN A 684 -75.05 31.65 10.72
CA GLN A 684 -76.07 32.48 10.08
C GLN A 684 -77.50 31.98 10.37
N GLU A 685 -77.73 30.67 10.27
CA GLU A 685 -79.05 30.07 10.55
C GLU A 685 -79.51 30.30 12.01
N LEU A 686 -78.59 30.28 12.98
CA LEU A 686 -78.90 30.55 14.39
C LEU A 686 -79.22 32.04 14.65
N GLU A 687 -78.51 32.96 14.02
CA GLU A 687 -78.80 34.39 14.15
C GLU A 687 -80.16 34.76 13.53
N GLU A 688 -80.53 34.14 12.40
CA GLU A 688 -81.86 34.31 11.81
C GLU A 688 -82.98 33.85 12.76
N ALA A 689 -82.77 32.73 13.47
CA ALA A 689 -83.71 32.24 14.47
C ALA A 689 -83.83 33.15 15.70
N ARG A 690 -82.72 33.75 16.15
CA ARG A 690 -82.72 34.75 17.24
C ARG A 690 -83.61 35.94 16.91
N GLN A 691 -83.43 36.49 15.71
CA GLN A 691 -84.20 37.65 15.25
C GLN A 691 -85.70 37.33 15.19
N PHE A 692 -86.05 36.12 14.76
CA PHE A 692 -87.43 35.64 14.74
C PHE A 692 -88.06 35.58 16.13
N GLN A 693 -87.36 35.03 17.13
CA GLN A 693 -87.86 34.95 18.50
C GLN A 693 -88.05 36.32 19.14
N LEU A 694 -87.08 37.23 19.00
CA LEU A 694 -87.18 38.59 19.53
C LEU A 694 -88.36 39.36 18.92
N ALA A 695 -88.69 39.10 17.65
CA ALA A 695 -89.84 39.72 16.99
C ALA A 695 -91.20 39.27 17.55
N MET A 696 -91.28 38.15 18.29
CA MET A 696 -92.52 37.62 18.90
C MET A 696 -92.84 38.22 20.29
N LEU A 697 -91.86 38.84 20.94
CA LEU A 697 -92.04 39.47 22.24
C LEU A 697 -92.90 40.75 22.14
N PRO A 698 -93.53 41.18 23.24
CA PRO A 698 -94.30 42.42 23.26
C PRO A 698 -93.40 43.60 22.91
N LYS A 699 -93.81 44.42 21.95
CA LYS A 699 -93.09 45.66 21.59
C LYS A 699 -93.48 46.85 22.45
N GLU A 700 -94.66 46.78 23.07
CA GLU A 700 -95.23 47.84 23.89
C GLU A 700 -95.73 47.24 25.21
N ILE A 701 -95.42 47.90 26.32
CA ILE A 701 -95.92 47.54 27.64
C ILE A 701 -97.26 48.28 27.85
N PRO A 702 -98.35 47.62 28.28
CA PRO A 702 -99.63 48.29 28.47
C PRO A 702 -99.57 49.41 29.52
N SER A 703 -100.26 50.52 29.25
CA SER A 703 -100.36 51.65 30.19
C SER A 703 -101.69 51.63 30.93
N LEU A 704 -101.65 51.52 32.25
CA LEU A 704 -102.81 51.52 33.14
C LEU A 704 -102.70 52.68 34.16
N PRO A 705 -103.79 53.43 34.45
CA PRO A 705 -103.73 54.55 35.38
C PRO A 705 -103.28 54.15 36.81
N ASN A 706 -103.65 52.94 37.23
CA ASN A 706 -103.47 52.38 38.57
C ASN A 706 -102.26 51.43 38.70
N LEU A 707 -101.53 51.17 37.62
CA LEU A 707 -100.42 50.20 37.62
C LEU A 707 -99.26 50.69 36.73
N GLU A 708 -98.06 50.64 37.27
CA GLU A 708 -96.82 50.86 36.53
C GLU A 708 -96.16 49.51 36.24
N ILE A 709 -95.80 49.27 34.99
CA ILE A 709 -95.30 47.97 34.51
C ILE A 709 -93.94 48.17 33.86
N SER A 710 -93.00 47.30 34.20
CA SER A 710 -91.72 47.18 33.50
C SER A 710 -91.39 45.72 33.25
N ALA A 711 -90.71 45.42 32.15
CA ALA A 711 -90.27 44.08 31.81
C ALA A 711 -88.85 44.10 31.23
N PHE A 712 -88.10 43.04 31.48
CA PHE A 712 -86.76 42.84 30.96
C PHE A 712 -86.54 41.37 30.67
N MET A 713 -85.81 41.08 29.59
CA MET A 713 -85.42 39.72 29.23
C MET A 713 -84.03 39.75 28.58
N GLN A 714 -83.14 38.89 29.05
CA GLN A 714 -81.79 38.70 28.51
C GLN A 714 -81.55 37.21 28.27
N PRO A 715 -81.47 36.78 27.00
CA PRO A 715 -81.12 35.40 26.65
C PRO A 715 -79.65 35.07 26.98
N ALA A 716 -79.37 33.83 27.37
CA ALA A 716 -78.02 33.29 27.60
C ALA A 716 -77.34 32.77 26.32
N THR A 717 -78.12 32.36 25.31
CA THR A 717 -77.61 31.87 24.01
C THR A 717 -78.27 32.61 22.83
N GLU A 718 -77.95 32.21 21.59
CA GLU A 718 -78.54 32.82 20.40
C GLU A 718 -80.08 32.71 20.39
N VAL A 719 -80.70 31.66 20.92
CA VAL A 719 -82.17 31.54 21.03
C VAL A 719 -82.53 31.16 22.46
N GLY A 720 -83.32 32.00 23.13
CA GLY A 720 -83.70 31.82 24.53
C GLY A 720 -84.84 30.81 24.76
N GLY A 721 -85.02 30.36 25.99
CA GLY A 721 -86.19 29.64 26.50
C GLY A 721 -87.20 30.53 27.22
N ASP A 722 -86.80 31.73 27.66
CA ASP A 722 -87.67 32.64 28.40
C ASP A 722 -88.72 33.35 27.52
N TYR A 723 -89.85 33.69 28.15
CA TYR A 723 -90.98 34.36 27.51
C TYR A 723 -91.72 35.26 28.51
N TYR A 724 -92.16 36.44 28.06
CA TYR A 724 -93.13 37.24 28.79
C TYR A 724 -94.12 37.90 27.82
N ASP A 725 -95.32 38.19 28.31
CA ASP A 725 -96.35 38.84 27.51
C ASP A 725 -97.43 39.53 28.33
N PHE A 726 -98.19 40.40 27.67
CA PHE A 726 -99.24 41.18 28.27
C PHE A 726 -100.48 41.21 27.37
N HIS A 727 -101.65 40.96 27.95
CA HIS A 727 -102.95 41.19 27.31
C HIS A 727 -103.78 42.12 28.16
N LEU A 728 -104.18 43.27 27.61
CA LEU A 728 -105.06 44.23 28.27
C LEU A 728 -106.45 44.15 27.62
N ALA A 729 -107.42 43.63 28.36
CA ALA A 729 -108.82 43.54 27.90
C ALA A 729 -109.50 44.92 27.93
N GLU A 730 -110.56 45.09 27.14
CA GLU A 730 -111.34 46.34 27.06
C GLU A 730 -111.94 46.78 28.40
N ASP A 731 -112.20 45.84 29.31
CA ASP A 731 -112.76 46.10 30.63
C ASP A 731 -111.71 46.52 31.69
N GLY A 732 -110.46 46.73 31.26
CA GLY A 732 -109.34 47.14 32.10
C GLY A 732 -108.66 46.00 32.86
N THR A 733 -109.00 44.75 32.56
CA THR A 733 -108.34 43.56 33.12
C THR A 733 -107.02 43.31 32.40
N LEU A 734 -105.92 43.25 33.16
CA LEU A 734 -104.60 42.92 32.66
C LEU A 734 -104.29 41.45 32.94
N LEU A 735 -103.90 40.70 31.92
CA LEU A 735 -103.27 39.40 32.03
C LEU A 735 -101.79 39.51 31.70
N VAL A 736 -100.94 39.03 32.59
CA VAL A 736 -99.48 38.99 32.46
C VAL A 736 -99.04 37.54 32.39
N ALA A 737 -98.19 37.20 31.43
CA ALA A 737 -97.50 35.92 31.37
C ALA A 737 -96.00 36.12 31.57
N ILE A 738 -95.40 35.20 32.31
CA ILE A 738 -93.96 34.95 32.30
C ILE A 738 -93.76 33.44 32.26
N GLY A 739 -92.83 32.96 31.45
CA GLY A 739 -92.51 31.55 31.38
C GLY A 739 -91.09 31.30 30.96
N ASP A 740 -90.63 30.10 31.26
CA ASP A 740 -89.29 29.61 30.95
C ASP A 740 -89.41 28.20 30.37
N ALA A 741 -88.82 27.99 29.20
CA ALA A 741 -88.79 26.69 28.54
C ALA A 741 -87.54 25.90 28.92
N THR A 742 -87.69 24.61 29.19
CA THR A 742 -86.53 23.76 29.55
C THR A 742 -85.49 23.72 28.43
N GLY A 743 -84.28 24.18 28.73
CA GLY A 743 -83.13 24.22 27.83
C GLY A 743 -83.08 25.48 26.95
N HIS A 744 -82.09 25.57 26.08
CA HIS A 744 -81.87 26.75 25.22
C HIS A 744 -81.76 26.35 23.73
N GLY A 745 -81.68 27.33 22.83
CA GLY A 745 -81.57 27.12 21.39
C GLY A 745 -82.90 26.91 20.66
N MET A 746 -82.84 26.43 19.42
CA MET A 746 -84.00 26.26 18.52
C MET A 746 -85.20 25.52 19.13
N LYS A 747 -84.91 24.51 19.96
CA LYS A 747 -85.90 23.69 20.64
C LYS A 747 -86.71 24.52 21.65
N ALA A 748 -86.04 25.29 22.50
CA ALA A 748 -86.66 26.18 23.47
C ALA A 748 -87.45 27.31 22.78
N GLY A 749 -86.88 27.90 21.73
CA GLY A 749 -87.58 28.91 20.91
C GLY A 749 -88.89 28.41 20.28
N THR A 750 -88.97 27.11 19.93
CA THR A 750 -90.22 26.50 19.43
C THR A 750 -91.30 26.44 20.52
N MET A 751 -90.91 26.18 21.77
CA MET A 751 -91.83 26.22 22.91
C MET A 751 -92.33 27.64 23.17
N VAL A 752 -91.44 28.64 23.13
CA VAL A 752 -91.79 30.07 23.26
C VAL A 752 -92.80 30.50 22.19
N ALA A 753 -92.58 30.13 20.93
CA ALA A 753 -93.53 30.43 19.85
C ALA A 753 -94.91 29.75 20.05
N SER A 754 -94.90 28.53 20.59
CA SER A 754 -96.12 27.78 20.93
C SER A 754 -96.88 28.44 22.08
N ALA A 755 -96.17 28.85 23.13
CA ALA A 755 -96.73 29.56 24.27
C ALA A 755 -97.29 30.94 23.87
N LYS A 756 -96.57 31.70 23.04
CA LYS A 756 -97.06 32.95 22.45
C LYS A 756 -98.35 32.77 21.69
N SER A 757 -98.44 31.73 20.87
CA SER A 757 -99.65 31.41 20.09
C SER A 757 -100.83 31.10 21.01
N LEU A 758 -100.60 30.35 22.09
CA LEU A 758 -101.63 30.03 23.10
C LEU A 758 -102.06 31.26 23.90
N PHE A 759 -101.11 32.10 24.31
CA PHE A 759 -101.36 33.35 25.02
C PHE A 759 -102.19 34.31 24.16
N ALA A 760 -101.80 34.50 22.89
CA ALA A 760 -102.52 35.37 21.97
C ALA A 760 -103.94 34.86 21.64
N ALA A 761 -104.13 33.55 21.49
CA ALA A 761 -105.43 32.99 21.11
C ALA A 761 -106.42 32.88 22.27
N LEU A 762 -105.94 32.68 23.50
CA LEU A 762 -106.77 32.36 24.68
C LEU A 762 -106.66 33.38 25.81
N GLY A 763 -105.84 34.43 25.65
CA GLY A 763 -105.68 35.51 26.62
C GLY A 763 -106.87 36.48 26.70
N ASP A 764 -107.73 36.50 25.68
CA ASP A 764 -108.90 37.39 25.60
C ASP A 764 -110.14 36.90 26.37
N LEU A 765 -109.99 35.78 27.09
CA LEU A 765 -111.01 35.29 28.01
C LEU A 765 -111.01 36.20 29.24
N GLY A 766 -111.85 37.23 29.24
CA GLY A 766 -111.97 38.21 30.33
C GLY A 766 -112.30 37.61 31.72
N ASP A 767 -112.76 38.44 32.65
CA ASP A 767 -112.92 38.15 34.08
C ASP A 767 -113.73 36.88 34.48
N GLY A 768 -114.45 36.26 33.55
CA GLY A 768 -115.33 35.12 33.79
C GLY A 768 -114.66 33.74 33.86
N HIS A 769 -113.37 33.61 33.54
CA HIS A 769 -112.67 32.30 33.53
C HIS A 769 -111.63 32.17 34.65
N GLU A 770 -111.45 30.97 35.20
CA GLU A 770 -110.36 30.64 36.12
C GLU A 770 -109.03 30.53 35.31
N ILE A 771 -108.02 31.33 35.66
CA ILE A 771 -106.69 31.32 35.00
C ILE A 771 -105.96 29.98 35.21
N SER A 772 -106.26 29.26 36.28
CA SER A 772 -105.80 27.88 36.51
C SER A 772 -106.31 26.89 35.45
N ARG A 773 -107.52 27.11 34.92
CA ARG A 773 -108.05 26.31 33.80
C ARG A 773 -107.37 26.65 32.48
N LEU A 774 -106.92 27.90 32.29
CA LEU A 774 -106.12 28.28 31.12
C LEU A 774 -104.79 27.52 31.11
N LEU A 775 -104.05 27.53 32.22
CA LEU A 775 -102.81 26.73 32.34
C LEU A 775 -103.07 25.22 32.14
N SER A 776 -104.18 24.70 32.67
CA SER A 776 -104.58 23.30 32.45
C SER A 776 -104.80 22.98 30.97
N SER A 777 -105.49 23.88 30.26
CA SER A 777 -105.73 23.78 28.82
C SER A 777 -104.43 23.87 28.03
N TRP A 778 -103.56 24.83 28.34
CA TRP A 778 -102.28 25.01 27.65
C TRP A 778 -101.35 23.82 27.85
N SER A 779 -101.28 23.28 29.08
CA SER A 779 -100.52 22.07 29.39
C SER A 779 -101.03 20.86 28.59
N GLY A 780 -102.35 20.74 28.42
CA GLY A 780 -102.96 19.75 27.55
C GLY A 780 -102.55 19.93 26.09
N ILE A 781 -102.67 21.14 25.54
CA ILE A 781 -102.37 21.41 24.13
C ILE A 781 -100.87 21.19 23.82
N ILE A 782 -99.96 21.73 24.63
CA ILE A 782 -98.51 21.56 24.47
C ILE A 782 -98.13 20.07 24.46
N ARG A 783 -98.75 19.26 25.32
CA ARG A 783 -98.52 17.81 25.35
C ARG A 783 -98.88 17.12 24.03
N HIS A 784 -99.95 17.55 23.37
CA HIS A 784 -100.36 17.01 22.06
C HIS A 784 -99.50 17.52 20.91
N MET A 785 -98.66 18.55 21.11
CA MET A 785 -97.69 19.00 20.10
C MET A 785 -96.45 18.09 20.00
N HIS A 786 -96.25 17.16 20.94
CA HIS A 786 -95.13 16.20 20.94
C HIS A 786 -93.74 16.84 20.83
N LEU A 787 -93.50 17.95 21.55
CA LEU A 787 -92.25 18.73 21.50
C LEU A 787 -91.05 18.07 22.26
N ASP A 788 -90.78 16.78 22.04
CA ASP A 788 -89.55 16.08 22.48
C ASP A 788 -89.09 16.35 23.93
N ARG A 789 -90.00 16.25 24.90
CA ARG A 789 -89.74 16.46 26.35
C ARG A 789 -89.28 17.89 26.72
N ILE A 790 -89.53 18.87 25.85
CA ILE A 790 -89.43 20.28 26.21
C ILE A 790 -90.71 20.63 26.98
N TYR A 791 -90.57 21.29 28.11
CA TYR A 791 -91.67 21.78 28.93
C TYR A 791 -91.52 23.28 29.14
N MET A 792 -92.58 23.94 29.60
CA MET A 792 -92.51 25.36 29.95
C MET A 792 -93.01 25.59 31.36
N ALA A 793 -92.16 26.11 32.23
CA ALA A 793 -92.60 26.75 33.44
C ALA A 793 -93.37 28.03 33.06
N MET A 794 -94.54 28.29 33.66
CA MET A 794 -95.33 29.49 33.33
C MET A 794 -96.07 30.04 34.55
N THR A 795 -96.06 31.36 34.73
CA THR A 795 -96.91 32.07 35.68
C THR A 795 -97.83 33.02 34.93
N LEU A 796 -99.13 32.94 35.22
CA LEU A 796 -100.13 33.88 34.78
C LEU A 796 -100.59 34.73 35.95
N VAL A 797 -100.62 36.05 35.76
CA VAL A 797 -101.14 37.00 36.75
C VAL A 797 -102.23 37.84 36.10
N ARG A 798 -103.43 37.80 36.68
CA ARG A 798 -104.57 38.63 36.29
C ARG A 798 -104.78 39.74 37.31
N ILE A 799 -104.86 40.99 36.84
CA ILE A 799 -105.10 42.16 37.67
C ILE A 799 -106.32 42.92 37.18
N LYS A 800 -107.26 43.18 38.09
CA LYS A 800 -108.38 44.10 37.86
C LYS A 800 -108.55 45.05 39.02
N GLY A 801 -108.41 46.35 38.75
CA GLY A 801 -108.39 47.38 39.78
C GLY A 801 -107.22 47.17 40.75
N ARG A 802 -107.51 46.63 41.95
CA ARG A 802 -106.51 46.29 42.98
C ARG A 802 -106.46 44.80 43.33
N LYS A 803 -107.30 43.97 42.70
CA LYS A 803 -107.35 42.54 42.95
C LYS A 803 -106.41 41.84 41.97
N MET A 804 -105.49 41.05 42.51
CA MET A 804 -104.54 40.22 41.77
C MET A 804 -104.88 38.75 42.01
N ILE A 805 -105.01 37.99 40.94
CA ILE A 805 -105.13 36.53 40.97
C ILE A 805 -103.96 35.97 40.19
N ALA A 806 -103.22 35.03 40.77
CA ALA A 806 -102.09 34.39 40.12
C ALA A 806 -102.27 32.86 40.07
N SER A 807 -101.70 32.24 39.04
CA SER A 807 -101.58 30.79 38.90
C SER A 807 -100.23 30.47 38.26
N ALA A 808 -99.54 29.45 38.76
CA ALA A 808 -98.23 29.07 38.24
C ALA A 808 -98.09 27.57 37.99
N ALA A 809 -97.31 27.27 36.96
CA ALA A 809 -96.95 25.95 36.47
C ALA A 809 -95.43 25.81 36.55
N GLY A 810 -94.86 25.60 37.74
CA GLY A 810 -93.45 25.28 37.90
C GLY A 810 -92.46 26.47 37.85
N MET A 811 -92.94 27.71 37.94
CA MET A 811 -92.09 28.92 37.99
C MET A 811 -91.65 29.28 39.43
N PRO A 812 -90.61 30.11 39.57
CA PRO A 812 -90.26 30.81 40.81
C PRO A 812 -91.44 31.45 41.56
N PRO A 813 -91.33 31.62 42.90
CA PRO A 813 -92.31 32.37 43.69
C PRO A 813 -92.50 33.80 43.18
N ILE A 814 -93.73 34.29 43.23
CA ILE A 814 -94.02 35.72 43.02
C ILE A 814 -93.62 36.48 44.29
N LEU A 815 -92.79 37.51 44.17
CA LEU A 815 -92.38 38.34 45.31
C LEU A 815 -93.24 39.61 45.39
N ILE A 816 -93.94 39.80 46.51
CA ILE A 816 -94.83 40.95 46.72
C ILE A 816 -94.27 41.80 47.85
N TYR A 817 -93.79 43.00 47.51
CA TYR A 817 -93.40 43.99 48.50
C TYR A 817 -94.63 44.76 48.99
N ARG A 818 -94.89 44.67 50.30
CA ARG A 818 -95.95 45.42 50.97
C ARG A 818 -95.41 46.77 51.42
N HIS A 819 -95.84 47.85 50.78
CA HIS A 819 -95.32 49.19 51.08
C HIS A 819 -95.61 49.63 52.51
N ARG A 820 -96.79 49.28 53.04
CA ARG A 820 -97.20 49.64 54.41
C ARG A 820 -96.34 48.99 55.50
N THR A 821 -96.00 47.71 55.34
CA THR A 821 -95.23 46.94 56.35
C THR A 821 -93.73 46.90 56.03
N LYS A 822 -93.34 47.32 54.82
CA LYS A 822 -91.97 47.25 54.28
C LYS A 822 -91.39 45.83 54.24
N THR A 823 -92.26 44.82 54.07
CA THR A 823 -91.90 43.40 54.03
C THR A 823 -92.12 42.83 52.64
N VAL A 824 -91.30 41.85 52.23
CA VAL A 824 -91.53 41.04 51.04
C VAL A 824 -92.26 39.75 51.44
N GLU A 825 -93.39 39.49 50.80
CA GLU A 825 -94.18 38.26 50.93
C GLU A 825 -93.92 37.38 49.70
N GLU A 826 -93.75 36.08 49.91
CA GLU A 826 -93.63 35.10 48.83
C GLU A 826 -94.98 34.44 48.55
N MET A 827 -95.42 34.49 47.29
CA MET A 827 -96.59 33.75 46.80
C MET A 827 -96.10 32.58 45.94
N LEU A 828 -95.89 31.43 46.60
CA LEU A 828 -95.48 30.18 45.97
C LEU A 828 -96.69 29.31 45.64
N MET A 829 -96.84 28.98 44.36
CA MET A 829 -97.86 28.04 43.86
C MET A 829 -97.17 26.79 43.31
N LYS A 830 -97.65 25.61 43.71
CA LYS A 830 -97.08 24.34 43.24
C LYS A 830 -97.82 23.87 41.99
N GLY A 831 -97.09 23.58 40.93
CA GLY A 831 -97.61 23.05 39.68
C GLY A 831 -96.50 22.39 38.85
N MET A 832 -96.86 21.40 38.03
CA MET A 832 -95.95 20.83 37.03
C MET A 832 -95.80 21.79 35.84
N PRO A 833 -94.61 21.92 35.23
CA PRO A 833 -94.44 22.64 33.98
C PRO A 833 -95.46 22.24 32.90
N LEU A 834 -95.85 23.18 32.06
CA LEU A 834 -96.75 22.96 30.94
C LEU A 834 -96.20 21.87 30.01
N GLY A 835 -97.06 20.95 29.58
CA GLY A 835 -96.69 19.80 28.75
C GLY A 835 -96.22 18.57 29.53
N GLY A 836 -96.03 18.68 30.85
CA GLY A 836 -95.59 17.58 31.72
C GLY A 836 -96.58 16.39 31.75
N PRO A 837 -96.15 15.19 32.17
CA PRO A 837 -96.94 13.95 32.05
C PRO A 837 -98.20 13.89 32.94
N ALA A 838 -98.27 14.66 34.03
CA ALA A 838 -99.47 14.76 34.85
C ALA A 838 -100.35 15.92 34.34
N ALA A 839 -101.66 15.71 34.15
CA ALA A 839 -102.60 16.81 33.92
C ALA A 839 -102.71 17.62 35.22
N GLY A 840 -101.98 18.72 35.30
CA GLY A 840 -101.83 19.49 36.53
C GLY A 840 -103.14 20.21 36.89
N GLN A 841 -103.68 19.94 38.07
CA GLN A 841 -104.60 20.87 38.72
C GLN A 841 -103.78 22.06 39.20
N TYR A 842 -103.78 23.16 38.44
CA TYR A 842 -103.10 24.38 38.83
C TYR A 842 -103.91 25.11 39.91
N GLN A 843 -103.22 25.74 40.86
CA GLN A 843 -103.83 26.48 41.97
C GLN A 843 -103.99 27.96 41.60
N GLU A 844 -105.01 28.61 42.16
CA GLU A 844 -105.12 30.07 42.15
C GLU A 844 -104.86 30.63 43.54
N MET A 845 -104.07 31.69 43.61
CA MET A 845 -103.93 32.51 44.81
C MET A 845 -104.41 33.91 44.51
N GLU A 846 -105.19 34.48 45.44
CA GLU A 846 -105.74 35.81 45.34
C GLU A 846 -105.12 36.72 46.41
N THR A 847 -104.80 37.95 46.03
CA THR A 847 -104.41 39.01 46.96
C THR A 847 -104.90 40.37 46.47
N THR A 848 -105.07 41.31 47.40
CA THR A 848 -105.33 42.71 47.09
C THR A 848 -104.03 43.50 47.18
N LEU A 849 -103.75 44.35 46.19
CA LEU A 849 -102.61 45.25 46.11
C LEU A 849 -103.01 46.62 46.68
N ALA A 850 -102.27 47.12 47.67
CA ALA A 850 -102.43 48.47 48.18
C ALA A 850 -101.59 49.46 47.34
N PRO A 851 -101.94 50.76 47.32
CA PRO A 851 -101.09 51.78 46.70
C PRO A 851 -99.64 51.72 47.22
N GLY A 852 -98.69 51.66 46.31
CA GLY A 852 -97.26 51.51 46.58
C GLY A 852 -96.76 50.06 46.66
N ASP A 853 -97.64 49.05 46.74
CA ASP A 853 -97.23 47.64 46.70
C ASP A 853 -96.61 47.31 45.33
N THR A 854 -95.54 46.53 45.33
CA THR A 854 -94.83 46.11 44.11
C THR A 854 -94.76 44.59 44.01
N VAL A 855 -95.01 44.06 42.82
CA VAL A 855 -94.97 42.63 42.50
C VAL A 855 -93.82 42.39 41.53
N LEU A 856 -92.97 41.42 41.83
CA LEU A 856 -91.90 40.95 40.96
C LEU A 856 -92.19 39.50 40.54
N LEU A 857 -92.25 39.32 39.23
CA LEU A 857 -92.23 38.03 38.55
C LEU A 857 -90.85 37.83 37.94
N MET A 858 -90.29 36.63 38.06
CA MET A 858 -88.96 36.32 37.53
C MET A 858 -88.88 34.89 37.00
N SER A 859 -88.00 34.66 36.02
CA SER A 859 -87.50 33.32 35.69
C SER A 859 -86.41 32.87 36.67
N ASP A 860 -86.05 31.59 36.62
CA ASP A 860 -85.07 30.97 37.51
C ASP A 860 -83.61 31.30 37.15
N GLY A 861 -83.32 31.76 35.94
CA GLY A 861 -81.96 32.12 35.55
C GLY A 861 -81.35 33.27 36.37
N PHE A 862 -82.15 34.10 37.07
CA PHE A 862 -81.63 35.07 38.03
C PHE A 862 -81.21 34.46 39.39
N PRO A 863 -82.05 33.68 40.11
CA PRO A 863 -81.64 32.95 41.31
C PRO A 863 -80.51 31.97 41.04
N GLU A 864 -80.46 31.37 39.85
CA GLU A 864 -79.44 30.41 39.45
C GLU A 864 -78.16 31.06 38.88
N LEU A 865 -77.99 32.38 39.00
CA LEU A 865 -76.72 33.03 38.67
C LEU A 865 -75.59 32.55 39.60
N PHE A 866 -74.52 32.02 39.00
CA PHE A 866 -73.34 31.57 39.73
C PHE A 866 -72.27 32.66 39.86
N ASN A 867 -71.71 32.79 41.06
CA ASN A 867 -70.51 33.61 41.27
C ASN A 867 -69.21 32.83 40.95
N ASP A 868 -68.05 33.45 41.17
CA ASP A 868 -66.74 32.81 40.96
C ASP A 868 -66.52 31.52 41.76
N LYS A 869 -67.20 31.37 42.90
CA LYS A 869 -67.14 30.21 43.78
C LYS A 869 -68.19 29.14 43.46
N GLU A 870 -68.92 29.29 42.37
CA GLU A 870 -70.04 28.40 41.98
C GLU A 870 -71.18 28.39 43.01
N GLU A 871 -71.38 29.49 43.74
CA GLU A 871 -72.55 29.68 44.59
C GLU A 871 -73.65 30.40 43.80
N MET A 872 -74.87 29.87 43.86
CA MET A 872 -76.07 30.51 43.30
C MET A 872 -76.43 31.77 44.09
N LEU A 873 -77.00 32.77 43.41
CA LEU A 873 -77.54 33.97 44.05
C LEU A 873 -78.63 33.58 45.07
N ASP A 874 -79.45 32.59 44.71
CA ASP A 874 -80.48 31.97 45.55
C ASP A 874 -81.65 32.90 45.93
N TYR A 875 -82.83 32.33 46.09
CA TYR A 875 -84.10 33.05 46.30
C TYR A 875 -84.07 33.94 47.55
N HIS A 876 -83.43 33.47 48.62
CA HIS A 876 -83.33 34.24 49.87
C HIS A 876 -82.59 35.58 49.70
N ARG A 877 -81.54 35.62 48.87
CA ARG A 877 -80.78 36.88 48.66
C ARG A 877 -81.54 37.82 47.74
N ILE A 878 -82.28 37.28 46.76
CA ILE A 878 -83.11 38.08 45.86
C ILE A 878 -84.17 38.84 46.65
N ALA A 879 -84.83 38.20 47.62
CA ALA A 879 -85.83 38.89 48.45
C ALA A 879 -85.24 40.13 49.14
N GLY A 880 -84.00 40.04 49.64
CA GLY A 880 -83.28 41.19 50.22
C GLY A 880 -82.95 42.29 49.21
N ILE A 881 -82.37 41.92 48.07
CA ILE A 881 -82.02 42.86 46.99
C ILE A 881 -83.29 43.56 46.46
N TYR A 882 -84.37 42.80 46.28
CA TYR A 882 -85.65 43.32 45.85
C TYR A 882 -86.23 44.29 46.90
N GLN A 883 -86.19 43.95 48.19
CA GLN A 883 -86.68 44.80 49.27
C GLN A 883 -85.97 46.17 49.33
N GLU A 884 -84.67 46.22 49.03
CA GLU A 884 -83.89 47.47 48.97
C GLU A 884 -84.36 48.42 47.86
N ALA A 885 -84.81 47.87 46.72
CA ALA A 885 -85.22 48.64 45.56
C ALA A 885 -86.73 48.83 45.42
N ALA A 886 -87.56 48.03 46.10
CA ALA A 886 -88.99 47.91 45.85
C ALA A 886 -89.82 49.21 46.02
N GLY A 887 -89.26 50.23 46.68
CA GLY A 887 -89.87 51.56 46.79
C GLY A 887 -89.72 52.45 45.53
N ASN A 888 -88.78 52.12 44.65
CA ASN A 888 -88.45 52.88 43.43
C ASN A 888 -89.47 52.61 42.29
N SER A 889 -89.32 53.29 41.15
CA SER A 889 -90.13 52.99 39.94
C SER A 889 -89.91 51.55 39.45
N ALA A 890 -90.85 51.00 38.68
CA ALA A 890 -90.75 49.63 38.17
C ALA A 890 -89.46 49.41 37.34
N ASP A 891 -89.08 50.40 36.52
CA ASP A 891 -87.83 50.38 35.73
C ASP A 891 -86.57 50.47 36.60
N GLU A 892 -86.59 51.24 37.69
CA GLU A 892 -85.47 51.33 38.63
C GLU A 892 -85.27 50.05 39.42
N ILE A 893 -86.35 49.34 39.74
CA ILE A 893 -86.30 48.02 40.38
C ILE A 893 -85.58 47.02 39.47
N ILE A 894 -85.99 46.93 38.19
CA ILE A 894 -85.31 46.06 37.22
C ILE A 894 -83.84 46.44 37.07
N ARG A 895 -83.52 47.74 36.91
CA ARG A 895 -82.13 48.19 36.81
C ARG A 895 -81.30 47.83 38.03
N HIS A 896 -81.88 47.91 39.23
CA HIS A 896 -81.22 47.53 40.47
C HIS A 896 -80.94 46.02 40.53
N LEU A 897 -81.92 45.19 40.17
CA LEU A 897 -81.77 43.73 40.11
C LEU A 897 -80.69 43.32 39.10
N MET A 898 -80.69 43.91 37.90
CA MET A 898 -79.66 43.66 36.89
C MET A 898 -78.25 44.04 37.37
N ALA A 899 -78.10 45.23 37.97
CA ALA A 899 -76.81 45.67 38.50
C ALA A 899 -76.30 44.76 39.62
N ALA A 900 -77.20 44.24 40.47
CA ALA A 900 -76.87 43.27 41.50
C ALA A 900 -76.43 41.92 40.89
N GLY A 901 -77.11 41.44 39.85
CA GLY A 901 -76.75 40.23 39.11
C GLY A 901 -75.38 40.32 38.41
N GLU A 902 -75.12 41.42 37.70
CA GLU A 902 -73.83 41.67 37.05
C GLU A 902 -72.68 41.74 38.06
N LYS A 903 -72.91 42.40 39.20
CA LYS A 903 -71.94 42.43 40.30
C LYS A 903 -71.71 41.02 40.89
N TRP A 904 -72.74 40.19 40.98
CA TRP A 904 -72.65 38.83 41.50
C TRP A 904 -71.85 37.89 40.61
N LYS A 905 -72.08 37.94 39.29
CA LYS A 905 -71.42 37.04 38.32
C LYS A 905 -69.98 37.42 37.98
N ASN A 906 -69.55 38.65 38.27
CA ASN A 906 -68.17 39.14 38.15
C ASN A 906 -67.47 38.79 36.80
N GLY A 907 -68.19 38.97 35.69
CA GLY A 907 -67.65 38.72 34.33
C GLY A 907 -67.79 37.29 33.80
N LYS A 908 -68.37 36.35 34.57
CA LYS A 908 -68.79 35.05 34.01
C LYS A 908 -69.94 35.22 33.01
N PRO A 909 -69.99 34.44 31.92
CA PRO A 909 -71.13 34.43 31.02
C PRO A 909 -72.40 34.01 31.77
N GLN A 910 -73.55 34.45 31.26
CA GLN A 910 -74.84 34.05 31.80
C GLN A 910 -75.13 32.61 31.38
N ASN A 911 -75.57 31.77 32.32
CA ASN A 911 -75.76 30.34 32.10
C ASN A 911 -77.18 29.98 31.65
N ASP A 912 -78.17 30.79 32.03
CA ASP A 912 -79.57 30.62 31.66
C ASP A 912 -80.26 31.97 31.45
N ASP A 913 -81.40 31.98 30.77
CA ASP A 913 -82.12 33.21 30.45
C ASP A 913 -82.62 33.93 31.71
N THR A 914 -82.62 35.27 31.68
CA THR A 914 -83.08 36.07 32.83
C THR A 914 -84.20 36.99 32.39
N THR A 915 -85.38 36.80 32.98
CA THR A 915 -86.57 37.59 32.72
C THR A 915 -87.17 38.15 33.99
N PHE A 916 -87.56 39.41 33.95
CA PHE A 916 -88.28 40.10 35.01
C PHE A 916 -89.54 40.76 34.47
N VAL A 917 -90.61 40.72 35.26
CA VAL A 917 -91.77 41.60 35.10
C VAL A 917 -92.11 42.22 36.45
N VAL A 918 -92.09 43.54 36.53
CA VAL A 918 -92.38 44.31 37.75
C VAL A 918 -93.69 45.07 37.57
N LEU A 919 -94.60 44.90 38.52
CA LEU A 919 -95.92 45.56 38.55
C LEU A 919 -96.03 46.37 39.85
N LYS A 920 -96.14 47.69 39.76
CA LYS A 920 -96.26 48.59 40.92
C LYS A 920 -97.62 49.27 40.97
N SER A 921 -98.36 49.06 42.05
CA SER A 921 -99.68 49.68 42.25
C SER A 921 -99.53 51.16 42.59
N ARG A 922 -100.30 52.03 41.93
CA ARG A 922 -100.33 53.48 42.18
C ARG A 922 -101.36 53.90 43.22
#